data_AF-A0A415BH61-F1
#
_entry.id   AF-A0A415BH61-F1
#
_cell.length_a   1.000
_cell.length_b   1.000
_cell.length_c   1.000
_cell.angle_alpha   90.00
_cell.angle_beta   90.00
_cell.angle_gamma   90.00
#
_symmetry.space_group_name_H-M   'P 1'
#
loop_
_entity.id
_entity.type
_entity.pdbx_description
1 polymer ?
#
loop_
_entity_poly.entity_id
_entity_poly.type
_entity_poly.pdbx_seq_one_letter_code
_entity_poly.pdbx_strand_id
1 'polypeptide(L)'
;MNRTLNDWLVELEGSLEDWEISALNDRSYLDDCFACNLSFGTGGIRGLMGVGPNRMNAVTIGRATQGVASYLNHASKPDRSSVAIAYDTRIHSHDFAVKTACVLAGNNIECHLFKTHQPTPLLSYAVRKLGCDAGICITASHNPMEYNGYKVYGHTGDQATDSLAKSIQSQIELVDPFDDVHEISFDTALKSGIVRWIPNSLIESYWGDVLDEIELRDCSNLSVVYSPLGGTGLRHAIKMFDYLGIDYHLVESQLIDDGTFPGIPKPNPENASAMEEGIALAQDCGADLFLATDPDADRLGVAAREAGSVKLLSGNELGLLLLDYLAANNSPNNPLAVTSIVSDPLADSIALNYGIELRRTLTGFKYVGEQIDSLEAKGEANRFMFGFEESCGYLKGSYVRDKDGINAVALTCEMASFYKRKGMTLFDALEDLYARFGYSLNKQINWTLEGTKGNNIINYVVNSFRNSALASIGGFKVEHINDYSHGIFGPSIRNGHRSLSDETLPPSNVIELCLEGEAKVILRPSGTEPKLKVYVFARGDSKKDCRNSLDELVSNVSALVEDRIKQVSEKNIHVILLSGGSGTRLWPLSNSARSKQFLKVLRDQNGNHISMVQRVYSQICKVDATIDITIATSSVQADSLSMQIPSQYSLVTEPERRDTAPAIMLACANLLLEQGASDDDPVVVMPIDTFADQAYYDKIPQLAKAITASNKDLILLGVEPTYPSEKYGYILPAESEKDGVKDVLSFREKPDEKTAMEYISANALWNCGVFGFKLRFLHETIEKYYVPSNYEDMLSHYGLFPKTSFDYEIVEKAKRIGVISYSGTWKDLGTWNTLTDEMDAAVSGEASVDWNTCNNVHVINETSLPMVIAGLSDSVVVATQDGILVSGKEESAHIKELVSSAARDCPMVESSSWGRYSVLDSHQSAGQSKGEIKRIQVKQSESIDCASLTNVYSCLVVADGAGYLETDNREIELHPGVSFVYDHDASYKINAISDLDLVCVEIKQTV
;
A
#
# COMPACT_ATOMS: atom_id res chain seq x y z
N MET A 1 18.70 -11.93 -17.61
CA MET A 1 18.78 -12.38 -19.01
C MET A 1 19.64 -11.38 -19.78
N ASN A 2 20.79 -11.80 -20.33
CA ASN A 2 21.69 -10.97 -21.15
C ASN A 2 21.50 -11.31 -22.64
N ARG A 3 20.33 -11.03 -23.22
CA ARG A 3 20.13 -11.07 -24.68
C ARG A 3 20.23 -9.64 -25.24
N THR A 4 20.75 -9.52 -26.46
CA THR A 4 20.98 -8.22 -27.10
C THR A 4 19.71 -7.73 -27.79
N LEU A 5 19.59 -6.42 -28.02
CA LEU A 5 18.50 -5.86 -28.84
C LEU A 5 18.37 -6.55 -30.19
N ASN A 6 19.50 -6.95 -30.81
CA ASN A 6 19.51 -7.64 -32.09
C ASN A 6 18.79 -8.99 -32.05
N ASP A 7 18.90 -9.74 -30.94
CA ASP A 7 18.22 -11.03 -30.81
C ASP A 7 16.69 -10.85 -30.86
N TRP A 8 16.19 -9.80 -30.20
CA TRP A 8 14.78 -9.43 -30.25
C TRP A 8 14.34 -8.96 -31.64
N LEU A 9 15.15 -8.15 -32.32
CA LEU A 9 14.82 -7.65 -33.66
C LEU A 9 14.77 -8.76 -34.71
N VAL A 10 15.56 -9.83 -34.55
CA VAL A 10 15.51 -11.01 -35.42
C VAL A 10 14.19 -11.78 -35.24
N GLU A 11 13.77 -12.01 -33.99
CA GLU A 11 12.51 -12.71 -33.71
C GLU A 11 11.25 -11.89 -34.10
N LEU A 12 11.36 -10.56 -34.10
CA LEU A 12 10.27 -9.63 -34.41
C LEU A 12 10.36 -9.07 -35.84
N GLU A 13 11.19 -9.66 -36.70
CA GLU A 13 11.37 -9.16 -38.06
C GLU A 13 10.04 -9.21 -38.84
N GLY A 14 9.58 -8.03 -39.28
CA GLY A 14 8.33 -7.88 -40.04
C GLY A 14 7.06 -7.83 -39.19
N SER A 15 7.16 -7.82 -37.85
CA SER A 15 6.03 -7.68 -36.93
C SER A 15 6.08 -6.39 -36.09
N LEU A 16 6.97 -5.46 -36.42
CA LEU A 16 7.07 -4.16 -35.77
C LEU A 16 6.39 -3.10 -36.64
N GLU A 17 5.59 -2.26 -36.01
CA GLU A 17 4.89 -1.16 -36.66
C GLU A 17 5.83 0.04 -36.88
N ASP A 18 5.46 0.92 -37.82
CA ASP A 18 6.29 2.07 -38.22
C ASP A 18 6.66 2.99 -37.04
N TRP A 19 5.76 3.15 -36.06
CA TRP A 19 6.03 3.94 -34.86
C TRP A 19 7.00 3.24 -33.90
N GLU A 20 6.97 1.91 -33.82
CA GLU A 20 7.91 1.11 -33.03
C GLU A 20 9.31 1.21 -33.64
N ILE A 21 9.42 1.02 -34.95
CA ILE A 21 10.69 1.13 -35.69
C ILE A 21 11.28 2.53 -35.54
N SER A 22 10.45 3.57 -35.64
CA SER A 22 10.88 4.97 -35.45
C SER A 22 11.42 5.23 -34.04
N ALA A 23 10.84 4.58 -33.03
CA ALA A 23 11.24 4.72 -31.64
C ALA A 23 12.54 3.98 -31.27
N LEU A 24 13.03 3.04 -32.10
CA LEU A 24 14.27 2.29 -31.83
C LEU A 24 15.54 3.17 -31.72
N ASN A 25 15.50 4.39 -32.25
CA ASN A 25 16.61 5.36 -32.12
C ASN A 25 16.55 6.18 -30.83
N ASP A 26 15.47 6.09 -30.05
CA ASP A 26 15.32 6.77 -28.77
C ASP A 26 15.84 5.89 -27.63
N ARG A 27 16.87 6.38 -26.94
CA ARG A 27 17.50 5.66 -25.82
C ARG A 27 16.54 5.50 -24.63
N SER A 28 15.70 6.50 -24.34
CA SER A 28 14.76 6.44 -23.23
C SER A 28 13.68 5.39 -23.49
N TYR A 29 13.20 5.30 -24.74
CA TYR A 29 12.26 4.26 -25.15
C TYR A 29 12.85 2.86 -24.96
N LEU A 30 14.09 2.64 -25.40
CA LEU A 30 14.76 1.35 -25.22
C LEU A 30 15.02 1.03 -23.75
N ASP A 31 15.44 2.01 -22.95
CA ASP A 31 15.66 1.78 -21.52
C ASP A 31 14.35 1.35 -20.83
N ASP A 32 13.19 1.92 -21.19
CA ASP A 32 11.88 1.50 -20.68
C ASP A 32 11.45 0.10 -21.19
N CYS A 33 11.69 -0.20 -22.47
CA CYS A 33 11.36 -1.51 -23.08
C CYS A 33 12.05 -2.69 -22.37
N PHE A 34 13.23 -2.45 -21.80
CA PHE A 34 14.08 -3.46 -21.16
C PHE A 34 14.20 -3.28 -19.64
N ALA A 35 13.47 -2.34 -19.03
CA ALA A 35 13.53 -2.06 -17.60
C ALA A 35 12.97 -3.20 -16.74
N CYS A 36 11.92 -3.88 -17.22
CA CYS A 36 11.25 -4.96 -16.50
C CYS A 36 10.57 -5.95 -17.47
N ASN A 37 9.95 -7.00 -16.91
CA ASN A 37 9.04 -7.86 -17.66
C ASN A 37 7.60 -7.35 -17.48
N LEU A 38 6.75 -7.54 -18.49
CA LEU A 38 5.31 -7.43 -18.30
C LEU A 38 4.84 -8.40 -17.20
N SER A 39 4.02 -7.90 -16.27
CA SER A 39 3.47 -8.68 -15.17
C SER A 39 2.14 -9.34 -15.55
N PHE A 40 1.96 -10.61 -15.21
CA PHE A 40 0.70 -11.33 -15.34
C PHE A 40 -0.17 -11.09 -14.10
N GLY A 41 -1.17 -10.21 -14.24
CA GLY A 41 -2.16 -9.95 -13.19
C GLY A 41 -3.47 -10.71 -13.41
N THR A 42 -4.47 -10.48 -12.55
CA THR A 42 -5.83 -11.03 -12.75
C THR A 42 -6.54 -10.48 -13.98
N GLY A 43 -6.11 -9.33 -14.48
CA GLY A 43 -6.55 -8.78 -15.76
C GLY A 43 -5.88 -9.42 -16.99
N GLY A 44 -5.02 -10.43 -16.80
CA GLY A 44 -4.06 -10.90 -17.78
C GLY A 44 -2.83 -9.99 -17.88
N ILE A 45 -2.15 -10.05 -19.03
CA ILE A 45 -1.08 -9.12 -19.41
C ILE A 45 -1.69 -8.03 -20.29
N ARG A 46 -1.35 -6.77 -20.05
CA ARG A 46 -1.63 -5.66 -20.98
C ARG A 46 -0.40 -4.77 -21.04
N GLY A 47 -0.06 -4.30 -22.24
CA GLY A 47 1.09 -3.43 -22.42
C GLY A 47 1.11 -2.81 -23.80
N LEU A 48 1.99 -1.83 -23.96
CA LEU A 48 2.31 -1.27 -25.28
C LEU A 48 2.94 -2.36 -26.15
N MET A 49 2.60 -2.38 -27.43
CA MET A 49 3.34 -3.13 -28.44
C MET A 49 4.74 -2.50 -28.61
N GLY A 50 5.73 -3.34 -28.85
CA GLY A 50 7.13 -2.91 -28.86
C GLY A 50 8.12 -4.06 -28.85
N VAL A 51 9.38 -3.69 -29.04
CA VAL A 51 10.53 -4.59 -28.79
C VAL A 51 10.77 -4.77 -27.28
N GLY A 52 11.26 -5.94 -26.88
CA GLY A 52 11.73 -6.18 -25.51
C GLY A 52 10.70 -6.79 -24.55
N PRO A 53 11.14 -7.10 -23.32
CA PRO A 53 10.33 -7.85 -22.34
C PRO A 53 9.21 -7.03 -21.68
N ASN A 54 9.28 -5.70 -21.70
CA ASN A 54 8.25 -4.80 -21.19
C ASN A 54 7.22 -4.40 -22.26
N ARG A 55 7.05 -5.23 -23.31
CA ARG A 55 6.20 -4.94 -24.47
C ARG A 55 5.43 -6.17 -24.95
N MET A 56 4.24 -5.94 -25.50
CA MET A 56 3.44 -6.96 -26.15
C MET A 56 4.02 -7.27 -27.52
N ASN A 57 4.47 -8.50 -27.72
CA ASN A 57 5.04 -8.97 -28.99
C ASN A 57 4.97 -10.51 -29.06
N ALA A 58 5.32 -11.10 -30.21
CA ALA A 58 5.21 -12.54 -30.41
C ALA A 58 6.07 -13.37 -29.42
N VAL A 59 7.20 -12.82 -28.97
CA VAL A 59 8.11 -13.45 -28.00
C VAL A 59 7.48 -13.46 -26.61
N THR A 60 6.94 -12.34 -26.15
CA THR A 60 6.27 -12.25 -24.84
C THR A 60 4.96 -13.04 -24.80
N ILE A 61 4.20 -13.08 -25.91
CA ILE A 61 3.03 -13.96 -26.08
C ILE A 61 3.44 -15.43 -26.00
N GLY A 62 4.53 -15.82 -26.69
CA GLY A 62 5.04 -17.19 -26.66
C GLY A 62 5.44 -17.62 -25.25
N ARG A 63 6.15 -16.75 -24.53
CA ARG A 63 6.53 -16.97 -23.12
C ARG A 63 5.31 -17.13 -22.20
N ALA A 64 4.34 -16.23 -22.30
CA ALA A 64 3.12 -16.30 -21.50
C ALA A 64 2.34 -17.59 -21.79
N THR A 65 2.21 -17.95 -23.07
CA THR A 65 1.53 -19.17 -23.50
C THR A 65 2.23 -20.44 -23.02
N GLN A 66 3.57 -20.47 -23.08
CA GLN A 66 4.36 -21.59 -22.56
C GLN A 66 4.17 -21.75 -21.04
N GLY A 67 4.10 -20.66 -20.29
CA GLY A 67 3.76 -20.71 -18.85
C GLY A 67 2.36 -21.27 -18.59
N VAL A 68 1.35 -20.87 -19.37
CA VAL A 68 0.00 -21.45 -19.30
C VAL A 68 0.02 -22.94 -19.66
N ALA A 69 0.75 -23.33 -20.71
CA ALA A 69 0.87 -24.72 -21.12
C ALA A 69 1.52 -25.58 -20.02
N SER A 70 2.59 -25.09 -19.41
CA SER A 70 3.24 -25.72 -18.27
C SER A 70 2.27 -25.87 -17.10
N TYR A 71 1.52 -24.82 -16.73
CA TYR A 71 0.53 -24.89 -15.66
C TYR A 71 -0.52 -26.00 -15.92
N LEU A 72 -1.11 -26.04 -17.11
CA LEU A 72 -2.12 -27.03 -17.47
C LEU A 72 -1.58 -28.46 -17.45
N ASN A 73 -0.37 -28.68 -17.98
CA ASN A 73 0.26 -30.01 -18.00
C ASN A 73 0.68 -30.50 -16.60
N HIS A 74 1.01 -29.62 -15.66
CA HIS A 74 1.33 -30.00 -14.28
C HIS A 74 0.09 -30.40 -13.46
N ALA A 75 -1.10 -29.95 -13.84
CA ALA A 75 -2.35 -30.22 -13.12
C ALA A 75 -2.79 -31.71 -13.12
N SER A 76 -1.95 -32.63 -13.63
CA SER A 76 -2.07 -34.09 -13.47
C SER A 76 -3.41 -34.66 -13.95
N LYS A 77 -3.85 -34.28 -15.17
CA LYS A 77 -4.98 -34.94 -15.84
C LYS A 77 -4.51 -36.12 -16.71
N PRO A 78 -5.25 -37.24 -16.74
CA PRO A 78 -4.91 -38.42 -17.55
C PRO A 78 -5.14 -38.22 -19.06
N ASP A 79 -5.93 -37.21 -19.44
CA ASP A 79 -6.23 -36.84 -20.83
C ASP A 79 -5.55 -35.53 -21.23
N ARG A 80 -5.53 -35.29 -22.53
CA ARG A 80 -5.01 -34.08 -23.16
C ARG A 80 -5.83 -32.85 -22.73
N SER A 81 -5.19 -31.80 -22.19
CA SER A 81 -5.86 -30.53 -21.87
C SER A 81 -6.37 -29.80 -23.12
N SER A 82 -7.39 -28.97 -22.96
CA SER A 82 -7.99 -28.18 -24.05
C SER A 82 -8.19 -26.70 -23.69
N VAL A 83 -8.04 -25.82 -24.69
CA VAL A 83 -8.11 -24.37 -24.51
C VAL A 83 -8.93 -23.72 -25.63
N ALA A 84 -9.85 -22.82 -25.28
CA ALA A 84 -10.54 -21.96 -26.25
C ALA A 84 -9.78 -20.64 -26.45
N ILE A 85 -9.73 -20.11 -27.67
CA ILE A 85 -8.99 -18.88 -28.00
C ILE A 85 -9.90 -17.93 -28.79
N ALA A 86 -10.01 -16.70 -28.31
CA ALA A 86 -10.66 -15.58 -28.97
C ALA A 86 -9.70 -14.39 -29.08
N TYR A 87 -10.04 -13.43 -29.93
CA TYR A 87 -9.25 -12.23 -30.16
C TYR A 87 -10.13 -11.09 -30.69
N ASP A 88 -9.74 -9.84 -30.40
CA ASP A 88 -10.42 -8.64 -30.90
C ASP A 88 -9.83 -8.12 -32.22
N THR A 89 -10.25 -6.93 -32.62
CA THR A 89 -9.92 -6.29 -33.90
C THR A 89 -8.56 -5.55 -33.90
N ARG A 90 -7.83 -5.55 -32.78
CA ARG A 90 -6.57 -4.80 -32.66
C ARG A 90 -5.48 -5.35 -33.57
N ILE A 91 -4.49 -4.49 -33.81
CA ILE A 91 -3.26 -4.81 -34.52
C ILE A 91 -2.59 -6.02 -33.85
N HIS A 92 -2.18 -6.99 -34.67
CA HIS A 92 -1.60 -8.28 -34.27
C HIS A 92 -2.47 -9.20 -33.39
N SER A 93 -3.72 -8.87 -33.05
CA SER A 93 -4.55 -9.74 -32.20
C SER A 93 -4.76 -11.13 -32.82
N HIS A 94 -4.99 -11.21 -34.13
CA HIS A 94 -5.05 -12.49 -34.86
C HIS A 94 -3.70 -13.24 -34.85
N ASP A 95 -2.60 -12.54 -35.10
CA ASP A 95 -1.27 -13.15 -35.18
C ASP A 95 -0.84 -13.73 -33.82
N PHE A 96 -1.12 -13.00 -32.74
CA PHE A 96 -0.88 -13.46 -31.37
C PHE A 96 -1.81 -14.61 -30.98
N ALA A 97 -3.06 -14.65 -31.46
CA ALA A 97 -3.95 -15.80 -31.26
C ALA A 97 -3.43 -17.04 -31.98
N VAL A 98 -2.90 -16.89 -33.20
CA VAL A 98 -2.24 -17.97 -33.95
C VAL A 98 -0.96 -18.44 -33.26
N LYS A 99 -0.10 -17.51 -32.79
CA LYS A 99 1.10 -17.83 -32.01
C LYS A 99 0.74 -18.62 -30.75
N THR A 100 -0.28 -18.17 -30.03
CA THR A 100 -0.82 -18.86 -28.85
C THR A 100 -1.23 -20.30 -29.19
N ALA A 101 -2.01 -20.49 -30.26
CA ALA A 101 -2.42 -21.82 -30.71
C ALA A 101 -1.23 -22.71 -31.11
N CYS A 102 -0.19 -22.16 -31.75
CA CYS A 102 1.01 -22.89 -32.15
C CYS A 102 1.82 -23.38 -30.96
N VAL A 103 1.98 -22.56 -29.93
CA VAL A 103 2.70 -22.90 -28.69
C VAL A 103 1.93 -23.96 -27.89
N LEU A 104 0.63 -23.77 -27.68
CA LEU A 104 -0.21 -24.78 -27.01
C LEU A 104 -0.18 -26.12 -27.76
N ALA A 105 -0.25 -26.08 -29.09
CA ALA A 105 -0.17 -27.29 -29.91
C ALA A 105 1.19 -28.00 -29.80
N GLY A 106 2.29 -27.25 -29.73
CA GLY A 106 3.64 -27.77 -29.49
C GLY A 106 3.78 -28.47 -28.13
N ASN A 107 2.99 -28.04 -27.15
CA ASN A 107 2.89 -28.63 -25.82
C ASN A 107 1.81 -29.73 -25.71
N ASN A 108 1.31 -30.23 -26.84
CA ASN A 108 0.26 -31.25 -26.92
C ASN A 108 -1.04 -30.86 -26.20
N ILE A 109 -1.44 -29.59 -26.25
CA ILE A 109 -2.74 -29.10 -25.75
C ILE A 109 -3.69 -28.93 -26.94
N GLU A 110 -4.96 -29.33 -26.81
CA GLU A 110 -5.97 -29.11 -27.85
C GLU A 110 -6.44 -27.65 -27.85
N CYS A 111 -6.61 -27.05 -29.02
CA CYS A 111 -6.99 -25.65 -29.13
C CYS A 111 -8.24 -25.47 -29.99
N HIS A 112 -9.21 -24.75 -29.46
CA HIS A 112 -10.41 -24.31 -30.17
C HIS A 112 -10.28 -22.82 -30.47
N LEU A 113 -9.96 -22.47 -31.71
CA LEU A 113 -9.72 -21.08 -32.13
C LEU A 113 -10.92 -20.56 -32.93
N PHE A 114 -11.37 -19.34 -32.66
CA PHE A 114 -12.36 -18.66 -33.51
C PHE A 114 -11.73 -18.24 -34.85
N LYS A 115 -12.50 -18.38 -35.94
CA LYS A 115 -12.02 -18.06 -37.31
C LYS A 115 -11.95 -16.56 -37.61
N THR A 116 -12.77 -15.78 -36.93
CA THR A 116 -12.79 -14.32 -37.02
C THR A 116 -12.66 -13.78 -35.61
N HIS A 117 -12.39 -12.47 -35.49
CA HIS A 117 -12.47 -11.79 -34.20
C HIS A 117 -13.85 -12.06 -33.54
N GLN A 118 -13.87 -12.19 -32.22
CA GLN A 118 -15.09 -12.50 -31.46
C GLN A 118 -15.08 -11.81 -30.08
N PRO A 119 -16.27 -11.48 -29.54
CA PRO A 119 -16.40 -10.90 -28.21
C PRO A 119 -15.78 -11.75 -27.09
N THR A 120 -15.27 -11.08 -26.05
CA THR A 120 -14.87 -11.70 -24.78
C THR A 120 -15.97 -12.58 -24.15
N PRO A 121 -17.26 -12.18 -24.06
CA PRO A 121 -18.30 -13.06 -23.54
C PRO A 121 -18.45 -14.38 -24.33
N LEU A 122 -18.17 -14.36 -25.64
CA LEU A 122 -18.26 -15.56 -26.45
C LEU A 122 -17.11 -16.54 -26.19
N LEU A 123 -15.94 -16.05 -25.76
CA LEU A 123 -14.88 -16.90 -25.23
C LEU A 123 -15.34 -17.60 -23.94
N SER A 124 -15.86 -16.83 -22.98
CA SER A 124 -16.39 -17.36 -21.72
C SER A 124 -17.43 -18.47 -21.99
N TYR A 125 -18.33 -18.21 -22.94
CA TYR A 125 -19.32 -19.17 -23.40
C TYR A 125 -18.70 -20.43 -24.04
N ALA A 126 -17.70 -20.25 -24.92
CA ALA A 126 -17.05 -21.35 -25.63
C ALA A 126 -16.31 -22.28 -24.66
N VAL A 127 -15.58 -21.73 -23.67
CA VAL A 127 -14.91 -22.52 -22.63
C VAL A 127 -15.90 -23.46 -21.97
N ARG A 128 -17.06 -22.93 -21.54
CA ARG A 128 -18.09 -23.69 -20.84
C ARG A 128 -18.77 -24.73 -21.73
N LYS A 129 -19.19 -24.35 -22.95
CA LYS A 129 -19.93 -25.25 -23.85
C LYS A 129 -19.05 -26.34 -24.46
N LEU A 130 -17.76 -26.08 -24.66
CA LEU A 130 -16.80 -27.06 -25.17
C LEU A 130 -16.12 -27.86 -24.05
N GLY A 131 -16.30 -27.46 -22.78
CA GLY A 131 -15.66 -28.09 -21.64
C GLY A 131 -14.14 -27.92 -21.64
N CYS A 132 -13.66 -26.75 -22.06
CA CYS A 132 -12.22 -26.43 -22.08
C CYS A 132 -11.67 -26.25 -20.66
N ASP A 133 -10.40 -26.59 -20.47
CA ASP A 133 -9.70 -26.39 -19.20
C ASP A 133 -9.33 -24.92 -18.95
N ALA A 134 -9.17 -24.15 -20.02
CA ALA A 134 -8.92 -22.71 -19.96
C ALA A 134 -9.45 -21.99 -21.21
N GLY A 135 -9.51 -20.66 -21.14
CA GLY A 135 -9.71 -19.79 -22.28
C GLY A 135 -8.61 -18.73 -22.36
N ILE A 136 -8.30 -18.25 -23.57
CA ILE A 136 -7.39 -17.13 -23.79
C ILE A 136 -8.07 -16.10 -24.70
N CYS A 137 -8.12 -14.84 -24.26
CA CYS A 137 -8.59 -13.72 -25.06
C CYS A 137 -7.41 -12.80 -25.38
N ILE A 138 -7.10 -12.61 -26.66
CA ILE A 138 -6.13 -11.61 -27.11
C ILE A 138 -6.85 -10.28 -27.31
N THR A 139 -6.76 -9.41 -26.30
CA THR A 139 -7.41 -8.10 -26.29
C THR A 139 -6.86 -7.21 -25.18
N ALA A 140 -6.77 -5.90 -25.45
CA ALA A 140 -6.57 -4.87 -24.45
C ALA A 140 -7.89 -4.14 -24.08
N SER A 141 -9.05 -4.72 -24.35
CA SER A 141 -10.39 -4.14 -24.16
C SER A 141 -10.50 -2.77 -24.84
N HIS A 142 -10.61 -1.69 -24.07
CA HIS A 142 -10.85 -0.33 -24.54
C HIS A 142 -9.59 0.56 -24.60
N ASN A 143 -8.39 0.00 -24.41
CA ASN A 143 -7.13 0.74 -24.48
C ASN A 143 -6.88 1.35 -25.89
N PRO A 144 -6.00 2.36 -26.04
CA PRO A 144 -5.60 2.87 -27.35
C PRO A 144 -4.99 1.81 -28.29
N MET A 145 -4.84 2.12 -29.58
CA MET A 145 -4.38 1.18 -30.62
C MET A 145 -2.98 0.60 -30.38
N GLU A 146 -2.12 1.32 -29.67
CA GLU A 146 -0.74 0.92 -29.37
C GLU A 146 -0.68 -0.20 -28.32
N TYR A 147 -1.79 -0.51 -27.65
CA TYR A 147 -1.89 -1.56 -26.66
C TYR A 147 -2.46 -2.85 -27.24
N ASN A 148 -1.89 -3.96 -26.80
CA ASN A 148 -2.51 -5.29 -26.90
C ASN A 148 -2.53 -5.97 -25.52
N GLY A 149 -3.15 -7.14 -25.41
CA GLY A 149 -3.29 -7.85 -24.15
C GLY A 149 -3.54 -9.34 -24.32
N TYR A 150 -3.34 -10.07 -23.23
CA TYR A 150 -3.45 -11.52 -23.14
C TYR A 150 -4.18 -11.86 -21.83
N LYS A 151 -5.48 -12.14 -21.91
CA LYS A 151 -6.33 -12.52 -20.77
C LYS A 151 -6.45 -14.05 -20.71
N VAL A 152 -6.38 -14.63 -19.52
CA VAL A 152 -6.64 -16.07 -19.30
C VAL A 152 -7.91 -16.25 -18.50
N TYR A 153 -8.67 -17.26 -18.87
CA TYR A 153 -9.92 -17.68 -18.27
C TYR A 153 -9.79 -19.10 -17.71
N GLY A 154 -10.38 -19.34 -16.54
CA GLY A 154 -10.44 -20.66 -15.92
C GLY A 154 -11.42 -21.59 -16.62
N HIS A 155 -11.49 -22.84 -16.15
CA HIS A 155 -12.37 -23.87 -16.74
C HIS A 155 -13.87 -23.58 -16.56
N THR A 156 -14.26 -22.69 -15.63
CA THR A 156 -15.67 -22.25 -15.49
C THR A 156 -16.01 -21.11 -16.47
N GLY A 157 -15.03 -20.64 -17.25
CA GLY A 157 -15.18 -19.55 -18.20
C GLY A 157 -15.08 -18.17 -17.57
N ASP A 158 -14.66 -18.06 -16.31
CA ASP A 158 -14.39 -16.82 -15.58
C ASP A 158 -12.96 -16.32 -15.86
N GLN A 159 -12.74 -15.00 -15.75
CA GLN A 159 -11.39 -14.46 -15.87
C GLN A 159 -10.54 -14.90 -14.66
N ALA A 160 -9.27 -15.23 -14.90
CA ALA A 160 -8.37 -15.73 -13.86
C ALA A 160 -8.36 -14.88 -12.57
N THR A 161 -8.68 -15.55 -11.47
CA THR A 161 -8.69 -14.98 -10.11
C THR A 161 -7.27 -14.94 -9.52
N ASP A 162 -7.10 -14.37 -8.33
CA ASP A 162 -5.77 -14.11 -7.77
C ASP A 162 -4.93 -15.39 -7.61
N SER A 163 -5.55 -16.51 -7.26
CA SER A 163 -4.86 -17.80 -7.07
C SER A 163 -4.39 -18.42 -8.39
N LEU A 164 -5.27 -18.41 -9.41
CA LEU A 164 -4.94 -18.91 -10.74
C LEU A 164 -3.89 -18.02 -11.40
N ALA A 165 -4.02 -16.70 -11.31
CA ALA A 165 -3.07 -15.76 -11.88
C ALA A 165 -1.67 -15.91 -11.26
N LYS A 166 -1.56 -16.03 -9.93
CA LYS A 166 -0.28 -16.31 -9.25
C LYS A 166 0.34 -17.63 -9.69
N SER A 167 -0.49 -18.68 -9.82
CA SER A 167 -0.03 -20.00 -10.26
C SER A 167 0.55 -19.96 -11.67
N ILE A 168 -0.14 -19.30 -12.61
CA ILE A 168 0.33 -19.12 -13.99
C ILE A 168 1.59 -18.25 -14.02
N GLN A 169 1.60 -17.11 -13.31
CA GLN A 169 2.77 -16.22 -13.24
C GLN A 169 4.02 -16.98 -12.78
N SER A 170 3.91 -17.82 -11.75
CA SER A 170 5.04 -18.63 -11.26
C SER A 170 5.60 -19.57 -12.33
N GLN A 171 4.77 -20.04 -13.27
CA GLN A 171 5.23 -20.86 -14.39
C GLN A 171 5.88 -20.00 -15.48
N ILE A 172 5.33 -18.81 -15.78
CA ILE A 172 5.89 -17.87 -16.77
C ILE A 172 7.29 -17.40 -16.35
N GLU A 173 7.53 -17.22 -15.05
CA GLU A 173 8.82 -16.80 -14.51
C GLU A 173 9.95 -17.82 -14.76
N LEU A 174 9.60 -19.10 -14.88
CA LEU A 174 10.56 -20.18 -15.16
C LEU A 174 10.93 -20.30 -16.64
N VAL A 175 10.18 -19.66 -17.54
CA VAL A 175 10.35 -19.80 -19.00
C VAL A 175 11.37 -18.79 -19.51
N ASP A 176 12.45 -19.28 -20.13
CA ASP A 176 13.25 -18.47 -21.06
C ASP A 176 12.46 -18.27 -22.37
N PRO A 177 12.13 -17.02 -22.75
CA PRO A 177 11.28 -16.76 -23.92
C PRO A 177 11.83 -17.24 -25.26
N PHE A 178 13.14 -17.48 -25.37
CA PHE A 178 13.78 -17.88 -26.62
C PHE A 178 14.09 -19.37 -26.68
N ASP A 179 14.53 -19.95 -25.55
CA ASP A 179 15.05 -21.31 -25.53
C ASP A 179 14.00 -22.35 -25.10
N ASP A 180 12.99 -21.97 -24.31
CA ASP A 180 12.03 -22.90 -23.69
C ASP A 180 10.65 -22.94 -24.37
N VAL A 181 10.35 -22.03 -25.29
CA VAL A 181 9.04 -21.97 -25.96
C VAL A 181 8.93 -23.05 -27.03
N HIS A 182 8.05 -24.02 -26.81
CA HIS A 182 7.79 -25.12 -27.75
C HIS A 182 6.58 -24.83 -28.63
N GLU A 183 6.79 -24.73 -29.94
CA GLU A 183 5.70 -24.52 -30.90
C GLU A 183 5.81 -25.39 -32.15
N ILE A 184 4.68 -25.61 -32.82
CA ILE A 184 4.61 -26.20 -34.16
C ILE A 184 3.89 -25.24 -35.11
N SER A 185 4.18 -25.33 -36.41
CA SER A 185 3.51 -24.47 -37.41
C SER A 185 1.99 -24.64 -37.36
N PHE A 186 1.25 -23.54 -37.52
CA PHE A 186 -0.22 -23.53 -37.51
C PHE A 186 -0.84 -24.54 -38.49
N ASP A 187 -0.31 -24.65 -39.71
CA ASP A 187 -0.76 -25.63 -40.72
C ASP A 187 -0.65 -27.08 -40.24
N THR A 188 0.43 -27.41 -39.55
CA THR A 188 0.65 -28.75 -38.98
C THR A 188 -0.31 -29.00 -37.81
N ALA A 189 -0.53 -27.98 -36.96
CA ALA A 189 -1.46 -28.05 -35.84
C ALA A 189 -2.93 -28.24 -36.30
N LEU A 190 -3.34 -27.53 -37.36
CA LEU A 190 -4.63 -27.69 -38.02
C LEU A 190 -4.79 -29.07 -38.65
N LYS A 191 -3.81 -29.52 -39.45
CA LYS A 191 -3.87 -30.82 -40.15
C LYS A 191 -3.89 -32.01 -39.20
N SER A 192 -3.21 -31.90 -38.06
CA SER A 192 -3.21 -32.92 -37.01
C SER A 192 -4.50 -32.95 -36.18
N GLY A 193 -5.36 -31.94 -36.31
CA GLY A 193 -6.59 -31.79 -35.51
C GLY A 193 -6.35 -31.37 -34.07
N ILE A 194 -5.12 -30.94 -33.75
CA ILE A 194 -4.75 -30.35 -32.46
C ILE A 194 -5.39 -28.98 -32.32
N VAL A 195 -5.30 -28.16 -33.37
CA VAL A 195 -5.99 -26.89 -33.48
C VAL A 195 -7.23 -27.09 -34.34
N ARG A 196 -8.37 -26.61 -33.86
CA ARG A 196 -9.66 -26.71 -34.53
C ARG A 196 -10.35 -25.36 -34.56
N TRP A 197 -11.05 -25.09 -35.66
CA TRP A 197 -11.93 -23.94 -35.73
C TRP A 197 -13.19 -24.18 -34.89
N ILE A 198 -13.57 -23.20 -34.09
CA ILE A 198 -14.88 -23.19 -33.43
C ILE A 198 -15.98 -23.03 -34.49
N PRO A 199 -17.00 -23.91 -34.53
CA PRO A 199 -18.05 -23.84 -35.53
C PRO A 199 -19.02 -22.67 -35.26
N ASN A 200 -19.56 -22.07 -36.34
CA ASN A 200 -20.57 -21.01 -36.25
C ASN A 200 -21.83 -21.41 -35.46
N SER A 201 -22.15 -22.71 -35.37
CA SER A 201 -23.28 -23.21 -34.57
C SER A 201 -23.16 -22.90 -33.07
N LEU A 202 -21.93 -22.74 -32.56
CA LEU A 202 -21.70 -22.31 -31.18
C LEU A 202 -22.09 -20.84 -30.99
N ILE A 203 -21.82 -20.00 -32.00
CA ILE A 203 -22.25 -18.59 -32.03
C ILE A 203 -23.79 -18.50 -32.07
N GLU A 204 -24.43 -19.36 -32.86
CA GLU A 204 -25.90 -19.42 -32.93
C GLU A 204 -26.52 -19.88 -31.62
N SER A 205 -25.88 -20.82 -30.92
CA SER A 205 -26.31 -21.26 -29.58
C SER A 205 -26.16 -20.15 -28.55
N TYR A 206 -25.05 -19.40 -28.61
CA TYR A 206 -24.86 -18.21 -27.78
C TYR A 206 -25.97 -17.18 -28.01
N TRP A 207 -26.30 -16.87 -29.26
CA TRP A 207 -27.42 -15.97 -29.56
C TRP A 207 -28.74 -16.50 -29.00
N GLY A 208 -28.97 -17.82 -29.06
CA GLY A 208 -30.13 -18.47 -28.43
C GLY A 208 -30.17 -18.22 -26.92
N ASP A 209 -29.08 -18.50 -26.21
CA ASP A 209 -28.98 -18.32 -24.75
C ASP A 209 -29.12 -16.84 -24.35
N VAL A 210 -28.54 -15.89 -25.10
CA VAL A 210 -28.75 -14.45 -24.88
C VAL A 210 -30.23 -14.09 -25.06
N LEU A 211 -30.84 -14.59 -26.13
CA LEU A 211 -32.24 -14.32 -26.45
C LEU A 211 -33.18 -14.94 -25.42
N ASP A 212 -32.88 -16.10 -24.86
CA ASP A 212 -33.69 -16.75 -23.82
C ASP A 212 -33.77 -15.93 -22.53
N GLU A 213 -32.82 -15.03 -22.31
CA GLU A 213 -32.87 -14.03 -21.24
C GLU A 213 -33.75 -12.81 -21.56
N ILE A 214 -34.30 -12.69 -22.76
CA ILE A 214 -35.16 -11.56 -23.15
C ILE A 214 -36.61 -12.00 -23.14
N GLU A 215 -37.47 -11.30 -22.40
CA GLU A 215 -38.89 -11.67 -22.30
C GLU A 215 -39.76 -10.94 -23.35
N LEU A 216 -39.61 -9.62 -23.47
CA LEU A 216 -40.33 -8.84 -24.48
C LEU A 216 -39.65 -8.94 -25.85
N ARG A 217 -40.14 -9.89 -26.67
CA ARG A 217 -39.57 -10.19 -28.00
C ARG A 217 -39.90 -9.18 -29.10
N ASP A 218 -40.93 -8.35 -28.92
CA ASP A 218 -41.30 -7.31 -29.89
C ASP A 218 -40.85 -5.94 -29.38
N CYS A 219 -39.77 -5.43 -29.96
CA CYS A 219 -39.23 -4.10 -29.71
C CYS A 219 -39.35 -3.18 -30.94
N SER A 220 -40.26 -3.48 -31.87
CA SER A 220 -40.43 -2.73 -33.13
C SER A 220 -40.89 -1.28 -32.98
N ASN A 221 -41.26 -0.87 -31.76
CA ASN A 221 -41.54 0.52 -31.43
C ASN A 221 -40.27 1.36 -31.20
N LEU A 222 -39.07 0.77 -31.19
CA LEU A 222 -37.80 1.48 -31.00
C LEU A 222 -37.07 1.76 -32.32
N SER A 223 -36.39 2.90 -32.36
CA SER A 223 -35.33 3.20 -33.31
C SER A 223 -34.01 3.39 -32.56
N VAL A 224 -32.93 2.74 -33.00
CA VAL A 224 -31.64 2.66 -32.29
C VAL A 224 -30.48 3.05 -33.20
N VAL A 225 -29.57 3.88 -32.72
CA VAL A 225 -28.22 4.01 -33.33
C VAL A 225 -27.28 3.05 -32.64
N TYR A 226 -26.43 2.36 -33.39
CA TYR A 226 -25.42 1.45 -32.83
C TYR A 226 -24.02 1.72 -33.39
N SER A 227 -23.02 1.59 -32.51
CA SER A 227 -21.61 1.57 -32.87
C SER A 227 -20.87 0.42 -32.19
N PRO A 228 -20.04 -0.36 -32.92
CA PRO A 228 -19.13 -1.31 -32.31
C PRO A 228 -17.80 -0.67 -31.86
N LEU A 229 -17.60 0.64 -32.08
CA LEU A 229 -16.34 1.36 -31.84
C LEU A 229 -15.11 0.67 -32.49
N GLY A 230 -15.26 0.21 -33.74
CA GLY A 230 -14.23 -0.58 -34.44
C GLY A 230 -14.04 -2.00 -33.90
N GLY A 231 -15.00 -2.50 -33.10
CA GLY A 231 -14.92 -3.73 -32.35
C GLY A 231 -15.72 -4.92 -32.88
N THR A 232 -15.71 -5.98 -32.08
CA THR A 232 -16.31 -7.29 -32.40
C THR A 232 -17.83 -7.36 -32.28
N GLY A 233 -18.48 -6.35 -31.68
CA GLY A 233 -19.90 -6.41 -31.31
C GLY A 233 -20.91 -6.35 -32.48
N LEU A 234 -20.52 -5.82 -33.64
CA LEU A 234 -21.43 -5.45 -34.73
C LEU A 234 -22.37 -6.56 -35.18
N ARG A 235 -21.80 -7.72 -35.55
CA ARG A 235 -22.56 -8.86 -36.05
C ARG A 235 -23.57 -9.37 -35.02
N HIS A 236 -23.21 -9.30 -33.74
CA HIS A 236 -24.00 -9.84 -32.65
C HIS A 236 -25.14 -8.88 -32.28
N ALA A 237 -24.87 -7.57 -32.23
CA ALA A 237 -25.88 -6.55 -31.98
C ALA A 237 -26.95 -6.52 -33.09
N ILE A 238 -26.54 -6.54 -34.36
CA ILE A 238 -27.48 -6.63 -35.50
C ILE A 238 -28.38 -7.86 -35.38
N LYS A 239 -27.81 -9.00 -34.98
CA LYS A 239 -28.60 -10.23 -34.79
C LYS A 239 -29.67 -10.08 -33.71
N MET A 240 -29.37 -9.36 -32.63
CA MET A 240 -30.35 -9.05 -31.58
C MET A 240 -31.42 -8.09 -32.13
N PHE A 241 -31.03 -7.03 -32.85
CA PHE A 241 -31.97 -6.07 -33.43
C PHE A 241 -32.95 -6.71 -34.42
N ASP A 242 -32.43 -7.52 -35.34
CA ASP A 242 -33.24 -8.24 -36.33
C ASP A 242 -34.25 -9.18 -35.65
N TYR A 243 -33.83 -9.88 -34.59
CA TYR A 243 -34.71 -10.80 -33.87
C TYR A 243 -35.82 -10.06 -33.08
N LEU A 244 -35.48 -8.91 -32.49
CA LEU A 244 -36.40 -8.08 -31.72
C LEU A 244 -37.25 -7.13 -32.59
N GLY A 245 -37.02 -7.12 -33.91
CA GLY A 245 -37.75 -6.28 -34.86
C GLY A 245 -37.43 -4.78 -34.77
N ILE A 246 -36.25 -4.43 -34.28
CA ILE A 246 -35.81 -3.05 -34.01
C ILE A 246 -35.38 -2.38 -35.32
N ASP A 247 -35.80 -1.12 -35.53
CA ASP A 247 -35.25 -0.26 -36.57
C ASP A 247 -33.92 0.31 -36.10
N TYR A 248 -32.85 0.19 -36.90
CA TYR A 248 -31.52 0.62 -36.49
C TYR A 248 -30.72 1.36 -37.56
N HIS A 249 -29.86 2.24 -37.09
CA HIS A 249 -28.85 2.96 -37.85
C HIS A 249 -27.46 2.65 -37.29
N LEU A 250 -26.45 2.70 -38.15
CA LEU A 250 -25.07 2.41 -37.79
C LEU A 250 -24.21 3.66 -37.93
N VAL A 251 -23.23 3.82 -37.03
CA VAL A 251 -22.21 4.85 -37.15
C VAL A 251 -21.16 4.40 -38.17
N GLU A 252 -21.37 4.71 -39.45
CA GLU A 252 -20.62 4.19 -40.61
C GLU A 252 -19.09 4.31 -40.48
N SER A 253 -18.60 5.44 -39.97
CA SER A 253 -17.16 5.69 -39.78
C SER A 253 -16.50 4.74 -38.76
N GLN A 254 -17.29 4.16 -37.86
CA GLN A 254 -16.86 3.31 -36.74
C GLN A 254 -17.12 1.81 -37.00
N LEU A 255 -17.57 1.45 -38.21
CA LEU A 255 -17.75 0.07 -38.65
C LEU A 255 -16.48 -0.57 -39.22
N ILE A 256 -15.41 0.24 -39.39
CA ILE A 256 -14.16 -0.21 -39.99
C ILE A 256 -13.46 -1.16 -39.01
N ASP A 257 -13.33 -2.42 -39.43
CA ASP A 257 -12.51 -3.44 -38.76
C ASP A 257 -11.03 -3.17 -39.07
N ASP A 258 -10.51 -2.11 -38.44
CA ASP A 258 -9.12 -1.66 -38.53
C ASP A 258 -8.58 -1.42 -37.12
N GLY A 259 -7.53 -2.17 -36.77
CA GLY A 259 -6.89 -2.12 -35.46
C GLY A 259 -6.29 -0.78 -35.08
N THR A 260 -6.20 0.20 -36.01
CA THR A 260 -5.81 1.58 -35.68
C THR A 260 -6.96 2.41 -35.09
N PHE A 261 -8.18 1.88 -35.03
CA PHE A 261 -9.40 2.58 -34.58
C PHE A 261 -9.56 3.99 -35.17
N PRO A 262 -9.68 4.13 -36.51
CA PRO A 262 -9.69 5.44 -37.17
C PRO A 262 -10.73 6.40 -36.56
N GLY A 263 -10.26 7.56 -36.08
CA GLY A 263 -11.13 8.58 -35.47
C GLY A 263 -11.57 8.29 -34.02
N ILE A 264 -11.13 7.20 -33.40
CA ILE A 264 -11.51 6.79 -32.04
C ILE A 264 -10.25 6.55 -31.18
N PRO A 265 -9.58 7.61 -30.67
CA PRO A 265 -8.32 7.47 -29.93
C PRO A 265 -8.41 6.58 -28.67
N LYS A 266 -9.60 6.53 -28.05
CA LYS A 266 -9.90 5.68 -26.90
C LYS A 266 -11.28 5.05 -27.13
N PRO A 267 -11.35 3.80 -27.62
CA PRO A 267 -12.61 3.11 -27.90
C PRO A 267 -13.26 2.60 -26.60
N ASN A 268 -13.56 3.53 -25.70
CA ASN A 268 -14.22 3.26 -24.42
C ASN A 268 -15.59 3.95 -24.40
N PRO A 269 -16.71 3.20 -24.29
CA PRO A 269 -18.05 3.79 -24.21
C PRO A 269 -18.31 4.63 -22.96
N GLU A 270 -17.45 4.55 -21.93
CA GLU A 270 -17.47 5.48 -20.78
C GLU A 270 -16.97 6.89 -21.15
N ASN A 271 -16.19 7.01 -22.22
CA ASN A 271 -15.63 8.29 -22.65
C ASN A 271 -16.60 9.02 -23.57
N ALA A 272 -17.05 10.20 -23.14
CA ALA A 272 -17.95 11.06 -23.92
C ALA A 272 -17.46 11.29 -25.36
N SER A 273 -16.14 11.45 -25.58
CA SER A 273 -15.60 11.71 -26.92
C SER A 273 -15.79 10.53 -27.88
N ALA A 274 -15.81 9.29 -27.39
CA ALA A 274 -16.07 8.11 -28.21
C ALA A 274 -17.55 8.00 -28.59
N MET A 275 -18.43 8.64 -27.83
CA MET A 275 -19.88 8.60 -28.00
C MET A 275 -20.43 9.76 -28.83
N GLU A 276 -19.66 10.83 -29.05
CA GLU A 276 -20.10 12.08 -29.70
C GLU A 276 -20.76 11.86 -31.07
N GLU A 277 -20.14 11.08 -31.95
CA GLU A 277 -20.64 10.86 -33.30
C GLU A 277 -21.97 10.09 -33.32
N GLY A 278 -22.09 9.06 -32.49
CA GLY A 278 -23.33 8.29 -32.37
C GLY A 278 -24.46 9.08 -31.70
N ILE A 279 -24.14 9.94 -30.73
CA ILE A 279 -25.10 10.88 -30.13
C ILE A 279 -25.60 11.87 -31.18
N ALA A 280 -24.71 12.42 -32.01
CA ALA A 280 -25.08 13.33 -33.10
C ALA A 280 -25.99 12.63 -34.11
N LEU A 281 -25.64 11.41 -34.54
CA LEU A 281 -26.47 10.63 -35.45
C LEU A 281 -27.84 10.32 -34.85
N ALA A 282 -27.90 9.94 -33.57
CA ALA A 282 -29.17 9.67 -32.88
C ALA A 282 -30.04 10.92 -32.77
N GLN A 283 -29.43 12.09 -32.57
CA GLN A 283 -30.11 13.37 -32.60
C GLN A 283 -30.70 13.64 -33.99
N ASP A 284 -29.92 13.45 -35.04
CA ASP A 284 -30.28 13.76 -36.43
C ASP A 284 -31.38 12.85 -36.99
N CYS A 285 -31.30 11.54 -36.73
CA CYS A 285 -32.25 10.56 -37.27
C CYS A 285 -33.50 10.39 -36.40
N GLY A 286 -33.56 11.01 -35.22
CA GLY A 286 -34.72 10.88 -34.34
C GLY A 286 -34.72 9.58 -33.51
N ALA A 287 -33.62 8.82 -33.43
CA ALA A 287 -33.54 7.56 -32.69
C ALA A 287 -33.83 7.74 -31.19
N ASP A 288 -34.38 6.71 -30.55
CA ASP A 288 -34.69 6.71 -29.12
C ASP A 288 -33.44 6.49 -28.27
N LEU A 289 -32.53 5.65 -28.77
CA LEU A 289 -31.30 5.25 -28.10
C LEU A 289 -30.10 5.34 -29.05
N PHE A 290 -28.94 5.59 -28.46
CA PHE A 290 -27.65 5.25 -29.03
C PHE A 290 -26.94 4.25 -28.12
N LEU A 291 -26.47 3.15 -28.70
CA LEU A 291 -25.79 2.05 -28.01
C LEU A 291 -24.38 1.89 -28.58
N ALA A 292 -23.37 1.74 -27.72
CA ALA A 292 -22.01 1.46 -28.16
C ALA A 292 -21.35 0.38 -27.31
N THR A 293 -20.73 -0.62 -27.96
CA THR A 293 -19.90 -1.62 -27.30
C THR A 293 -18.43 -1.30 -27.51
N ASP A 294 -17.58 -1.65 -26.55
CA ASP A 294 -16.13 -1.53 -26.70
C ASP A 294 -15.55 -2.64 -27.62
N PRO A 295 -14.24 -2.62 -27.96
CA PRO A 295 -13.68 -3.50 -28.98
C PRO A 295 -13.89 -5.00 -28.73
N ASP A 296 -13.81 -5.47 -27.49
CA ASP A 296 -14.06 -6.86 -27.11
C ASP A 296 -15.50 -7.13 -26.64
N ALA A 297 -16.38 -6.13 -26.77
CA ALA A 297 -17.82 -6.16 -26.52
C ALA A 297 -18.21 -6.75 -25.15
N ASP A 298 -17.40 -6.45 -24.13
CA ASP A 298 -17.71 -6.76 -22.73
C ASP A 298 -18.46 -5.59 -22.06
N ARG A 299 -18.43 -4.38 -22.64
CA ARG A 299 -19.11 -3.19 -22.11
C ARG A 299 -20.21 -2.66 -23.02
N LEU A 300 -21.14 -1.90 -22.42
CA LEU A 300 -22.17 -1.15 -23.12
C LEU A 300 -22.30 0.29 -22.59
N GLY A 301 -22.11 1.27 -23.48
CA GLY A 301 -22.51 2.66 -23.27
C GLY A 301 -23.87 2.95 -23.89
N VAL A 302 -24.67 3.77 -23.22
CA VAL A 302 -26.04 4.09 -23.65
C VAL A 302 -26.29 5.59 -23.54
N ALA A 303 -26.77 6.17 -24.63
CA ALA A 303 -27.38 7.49 -24.62
C ALA A 303 -28.87 7.39 -24.98
N ALA A 304 -29.70 8.21 -24.35
CA ALA A 304 -31.14 8.21 -24.53
C ALA A 304 -31.69 9.64 -24.62
N ARG A 305 -32.93 9.79 -25.10
CA ARG A 305 -33.58 11.10 -25.16
C ARG A 305 -33.92 11.65 -23.78
N GLU A 306 -33.60 12.92 -23.55
CA GLU A 306 -34.04 13.73 -22.43
C GLU A 306 -34.43 15.13 -22.94
N ALA A 307 -35.69 15.53 -22.75
CA ALA A 307 -36.19 16.87 -23.09
C ALA A 307 -35.82 17.38 -24.51
N GLY A 308 -35.78 16.47 -25.50
CA GLY A 308 -35.47 16.79 -26.91
C GLY A 308 -33.99 16.69 -27.30
N SER A 309 -33.09 16.48 -26.34
CA SER A 309 -31.66 16.18 -26.55
C SER A 309 -31.36 14.70 -26.34
N VAL A 310 -30.24 14.20 -26.86
CA VAL A 310 -29.72 12.85 -26.56
C VAL A 310 -28.59 13.00 -25.54
N LYS A 311 -28.67 12.29 -24.40
CA LYS A 311 -27.69 12.35 -23.31
C LYS A 311 -27.21 10.99 -22.88
N LEU A 312 -25.95 10.92 -22.48
CA LEU A 312 -25.30 9.71 -21.98
C LEU A 312 -25.82 9.36 -20.58
N LEU A 313 -26.13 8.09 -20.36
CA LEU A 313 -26.33 7.50 -19.03
C LEU A 313 -24.98 7.01 -18.51
N SER A 314 -24.70 7.26 -17.24
CA SER A 314 -23.56 6.63 -16.57
C SER A 314 -23.76 5.12 -16.43
N GLY A 315 -22.67 4.38 -16.24
CA GLY A 315 -22.73 2.94 -16.06
C GLY A 315 -23.57 2.52 -14.84
N ASN A 316 -23.52 3.32 -13.76
CA ASN A 316 -24.38 3.17 -12.59
C ASN A 316 -25.86 3.41 -12.91
N GLU A 317 -26.21 4.50 -13.60
CA GLU A 317 -27.60 4.82 -13.93
C GLU A 317 -28.25 3.71 -14.76
N LEU A 318 -27.55 3.20 -15.78
CA LEU A 318 -28.04 2.07 -16.56
C LEU A 318 -28.17 0.79 -15.71
N GLY A 319 -27.17 0.49 -14.87
CA GLY A 319 -27.21 -0.67 -13.97
C GLY A 319 -28.38 -0.63 -12.99
N LEU A 320 -28.67 0.55 -12.42
CA LEU A 320 -29.81 0.77 -11.52
C LEU A 320 -31.15 0.65 -12.25
N LEU A 321 -31.27 1.22 -13.44
CA LEU A 321 -32.46 1.07 -14.28
C LEU A 321 -32.74 -0.38 -14.62
N LEU A 322 -31.71 -1.13 -15.05
CA LEU A 322 -31.83 -2.55 -15.36
C LEU A 322 -32.19 -3.38 -14.12
N LEU A 323 -31.56 -3.10 -12.98
CA LEU A 323 -31.89 -3.76 -11.71
C LEU A 323 -33.34 -3.55 -11.31
N ASP A 324 -33.83 -2.30 -11.32
CA ASP A 324 -35.22 -1.96 -10.98
C ASP A 324 -36.22 -2.55 -11.99
N TYR A 325 -35.92 -2.47 -13.29
CA TYR A 325 -36.75 -3.05 -14.34
C TYR A 325 -36.90 -4.56 -14.19
N LEU A 326 -35.79 -5.28 -13.98
CA LEU A 326 -35.80 -6.73 -13.77
C LEU A 326 -36.50 -7.10 -12.46
N ALA A 327 -36.22 -6.37 -11.38
CA ALA A 327 -36.87 -6.57 -10.08
C ALA A 327 -38.39 -6.45 -10.16
N ALA A 328 -38.88 -5.48 -10.94
CA ALA A 328 -40.30 -5.18 -11.07
C ALA A 328 -41.06 -6.08 -12.04
N ASN A 329 -40.39 -6.63 -13.06
CA ASN A 329 -41.06 -7.32 -14.17
C ASN A 329 -40.61 -8.78 -14.36
N ASN A 330 -39.32 -9.10 -14.22
CA ASN A 330 -38.71 -10.38 -14.60
C ASN A 330 -37.85 -10.97 -13.47
N SER A 331 -38.42 -11.04 -12.27
CA SER A 331 -37.68 -11.50 -11.09
C SER A 331 -37.86 -13.01 -10.89
N PRO A 332 -36.78 -13.81 -10.85
CA PRO A 332 -36.87 -15.23 -10.55
C PRO A 332 -37.28 -15.47 -9.09
N ASN A 333 -37.62 -16.72 -8.75
CA ASN A 333 -37.87 -17.09 -7.36
C ASN A 333 -36.60 -16.93 -6.52
N ASN A 334 -36.70 -16.23 -5.39
CA ASN A 334 -35.59 -15.93 -4.48
C ASN A 334 -34.40 -15.27 -5.22
N PRO A 335 -34.65 -14.11 -5.86
CA PRO A 335 -33.74 -13.49 -6.80
C PRO A 335 -32.46 -13.01 -6.12
N LEU A 336 -31.35 -13.13 -6.83
CA LEU A 336 -30.04 -12.66 -6.40
C LEU A 336 -29.42 -11.76 -7.46
N ALA A 337 -28.98 -10.57 -7.02
CA ALA A 337 -28.19 -9.66 -7.81
C ALA A 337 -26.78 -9.49 -7.20
N VAL A 338 -25.80 -9.16 -8.04
CA VAL A 338 -24.41 -8.92 -7.63
C VAL A 338 -23.91 -7.61 -8.22
N THR A 339 -23.21 -6.81 -7.43
CA THR A 339 -22.56 -5.59 -7.92
C THR A 339 -21.29 -5.28 -7.15
N SER A 340 -20.49 -4.32 -7.60
CA SER A 340 -19.23 -3.97 -6.94
C SER A 340 -19.45 -3.08 -5.71
N ILE A 341 -18.48 -3.08 -4.78
CA ILE A 341 -18.42 -2.12 -3.66
C ILE A 341 -18.29 -0.67 -4.14
N VAL A 342 -17.84 -0.45 -5.38
CA VAL A 342 -17.69 0.86 -6.03
C VAL A 342 -18.83 1.19 -7.00
N SER A 343 -19.94 0.45 -6.94
CA SER A 343 -21.18 0.76 -7.64
C SER A 343 -22.17 1.48 -6.73
N ASP A 344 -23.14 2.18 -7.32
CA ASP A 344 -24.01 3.11 -6.61
C ASP A 344 -24.75 2.47 -5.40
N PRO A 345 -24.78 3.14 -4.22
CA PRO A 345 -25.47 2.64 -3.03
C PRO A 345 -26.99 2.49 -3.22
N LEU A 346 -27.59 3.18 -4.20
CA LEU A 346 -29.03 3.10 -4.47
C LEU A 346 -29.49 1.67 -4.84
N ALA A 347 -28.58 0.83 -5.33
CA ALA A 347 -28.86 -0.60 -5.55
C ALA A 347 -29.30 -1.32 -4.27
N ASP A 348 -28.78 -0.91 -3.10
CA ASP A 348 -29.16 -1.48 -1.81
C ASP A 348 -30.63 -1.15 -1.49
N SER A 349 -31.06 0.08 -1.76
CA SER A 349 -32.44 0.51 -1.53
C SER A 349 -33.42 -0.21 -2.46
N ILE A 350 -33.05 -0.40 -3.73
CA ILE A 350 -33.84 -1.19 -4.69
C ILE A 350 -33.96 -2.64 -4.19
N ALA A 351 -32.85 -3.26 -3.80
CA ALA A 351 -32.85 -4.63 -3.31
C ALA A 351 -33.70 -4.81 -2.04
N LEU A 352 -33.61 -3.88 -1.08
CA LEU A 352 -34.43 -3.86 0.13
C LEU A 352 -35.93 -3.76 -0.20
N ASN A 353 -36.31 -2.89 -1.14
CA ASN A 353 -37.70 -2.68 -1.52
C ASN A 353 -38.32 -3.92 -2.17
N TYR A 354 -37.59 -4.59 -3.07
CA TYR A 354 -38.09 -5.75 -3.80
C TYR A 354 -37.81 -7.10 -3.10
N GLY A 355 -37.09 -7.08 -1.97
CA GLY A 355 -36.71 -8.30 -1.26
C GLY A 355 -35.69 -9.16 -2.03
N ILE A 356 -34.84 -8.52 -2.84
CA ILE A 356 -33.78 -9.18 -3.60
C ILE A 356 -32.56 -9.39 -2.71
N GLU A 357 -31.92 -10.56 -2.83
CA GLU A 357 -30.60 -10.74 -2.25
C GLU A 357 -29.57 -9.96 -3.09
N LEU A 358 -28.92 -8.95 -2.53
CA LEU A 358 -27.86 -8.20 -3.23
C LEU A 358 -26.52 -8.50 -2.58
N ARG A 359 -25.52 -8.94 -3.34
CA ARG A 359 -24.15 -9.16 -2.85
C ARG A 359 -23.21 -8.11 -3.42
N ARG A 360 -22.40 -7.47 -2.57
CA ARG A 360 -21.34 -6.54 -2.97
C ARG A 360 -20.01 -7.28 -3.06
N THR A 361 -19.35 -7.23 -4.22
CA THR A 361 -18.02 -7.82 -4.44
C THR A 361 -16.95 -6.75 -4.66
N LEU A 362 -15.68 -7.14 -4.64
CA LEU A 362 -14.60 -6.26 -5.11
C LEU A 362 -14.76 -5.95 -6.61
N THR A 363 -14.06 -4.91 -7.08
CA THR A 363 -14.01 -4.57 -8.51
C THR A 363 -13.36 -5.69 -9.34
N GLY A 364 -14.02 -6.06 -10.42
CA GLY A 364 -13.64 -7.11 -11.36
C GLY A 364 -14.75 -8.15 -11.50
N PHE A 365 -15.35 -8.26 -12.69
CA PHE A 365 -16.44 -9.19 -12.98
C PHE A 365 -16.14 -10.67 -12.69
N LYS A 366 -14.86 -11.06 -12.58
CA LYS A 366 -14.46 -12.38 -12.06
C LYS A 366 -15.13 -12.72 -10.72
N TYR A 367 -15.30 -11.74 -9.83
CA TYR A 367 -15.97 -11.95 -8.55
C TYR A 367 -17.49 -12.13 -8.71
N VAL A 368 -18.10 -11.53 -9.74
CA VAL A 368 -19.49 -11.82 -10.11
C VAL A 368 -19.59 -13.25 -10.64
N GLY A 369 -18.63 -13.66 -11.49
CA GLY A 369 -18.50 -15.03 -11.98
C GLY A 369 -18.41 -16.07 -10.86
N GLU A 370 -17.56 -15.84 -9.85
CA GLU A 370 -17.44 -16.69 -8.65
C GLU A 370 -18.78 -16.85 -7.91
N GLN A 371 -19.57 -15.78 -7.81
CA GLN A 371 -20.90 -15.87 -7.19
C GLN A 371 -21.86 -16.74 -8.02
N ILE A 372 -21.79 -16.66 -9.35
CA ILE A 372 -22.59 -17.53 -10.23
C ILE A 372 -22.12 -18.99 -10.11
N ASP A 373 -20.80 -19.23 -10.00
CA ASP A 373 -20.25 -20.57 -9.75
C ASP A 373 -20.68 -21.13 -8.39
N SER A 374 -20.67 -20.31 -7.34
CA SER A 374 -21.16 -20.68 -5.99
C SER A 374 -22.64 -21.08 -6.03
N LEU A 375 -23.46 -20.39 -6.84
CA LEU A 375 -24.87 -20.73 -7.06
C LEU A 375 -25.04 -22.02 -7.88
N GLU A 376 -24.29 -22.17 -8.97
CA GLU A 376 -24.35 -23.37 -9.81
C GLU A 376 -23.95 -24.63 -9.04
N ALA A 377 -22.90 -24.56 -8.22
CA ALA A 377 -22.48 -25.65 -7.34
C ALA A 377 -23.55 -26.06 -6.32
N LYS A 378 -24.43 -25.13 -5.93
CA LYS A 378 -25.59 -25.37 -5.04
C LYS A 378 -26.84 -25.82 -5.79
N GLY A 379 -26.82 -25.87 -7.13
CA GLY A 379 -28.00 -26.14 -7.96
C GLY A 379 -28.98 -24.97 -8.02
N GLU A 380 -28.51 -23.75 -7.75
CA GLU A 380 -29.30 -22.52 -7.59
C GLU A 380 -28.97 -21.45 -8.64
N ALA A 381 -28.34 -21.82 -9.76
CA ALA A 381 -27.93 -20.87 -10.82
C ALA A 381 -29.09 -20.02 -11.38
N ASN A 382 -30.32 -20.54 -11.35
CA ASN A 382 -31.52 -19.84 -11.78
C ASN A 382 -31.94 -18.69 -10.84
N ARG A 383 -31.35 -18.57 -9.65
CA ARG A 383 -31.56 -17.43 -8.75
C ARG A 383 -30.81 -16.19 -9.23
N PHE A 384 -29.71 -16.37 -9.96
CA PHE A 384 -28.92 -15.25 -10.47
C PHE A 384 -29.75 -14.45 -11.47
N MET A 385 -30.17 -13.28 -11.06
CA MET A 385 -31.02 -12.38 -11.84
C MET A 385 -30.17 -11.40 -12.64
N PHE A 386 -29.17 -10.78 -12.00
CA PHE A 386 -28.41 -9.70 -12.63
C PHE A 386 -27.07 -9.43 -11.95
N GLY A 387 -26.04 -9.15 -12.75
CA GLY A 387 -24.75 -8.66 -12.30
C GLY A 387 -24.38 -7.36 -13.01
N PHE A 388 -23.87 -6.36 -12.29
CA PHE A 388 -23.35 -5.16 -12.94
C PHE A 388 -22.19 -4.49 -12.20
N GLU A 389 -21.36 -3.78 -12.95
CA GLU A 389 -20.32 -2.88 -12.44
C GLU A 389 -20.55 -1.45 -12.96
N GLU A 390 -20.11 -0.45 -12.21
CA GLU A 390 -20.20 0.97 -12.57
C GLU A 390 -19.46 1.32 -13.86
N SER A 391 -18.51 0.47 -14.26
CA SER A 391 -17.68 0.60 -15.47
C SER A 391 -18.32 0.03 -16.74
N CYS A 392 -19.65 0.20 -16.87
CA CYS A 392 -20.45 -0.20 -18.04
C CYS A 392 -20.48 -1.70 -18.34
N GLY A 393 -20.34 -2.56 -17.32
CA GLY A 393 -20.38 -4.01 -17.45
C GLY A 393 -21.65 -4.61 -16.88
N TYR A 394 -22.33 -5.48 -17.63
CA TYR A 394 -23.63 -6.06 -17.24
C TYR A 394 -23.74 -7.52 -17.66
N LEU A 395 -24.52 -8.30 -16.91
CA LEU A 395 -24.89 -9.66 -17.27
C LEU A 395 -26.24 -10.05 -16.67
N LYS A 396 -27.14 -10.54 -17.52
CA LYS A 396 -28.32 -11.33 -17.14
C LYS A 396 -28.14 -12.77 -17.63
N GLY A 397 -28.44 -13.73 -16.75
CA GLY A 397 -28.28 -15.17 -17.02
C GLY A 397 -26.93 -15.73 -16.58
N SER A 398 -26.83 -17.05 -16.55
CA SER A 398 -25.67 -17.79 -15.98
C SER A 398 -24.86 -18.59 -17.03
N TYR A 399 -25.06 -18.32 -18.32
CA TYR A 399 -24.39 -19.04 -19.41
C TYR A 399 -22.94 -18.60 -19.66
N VAL A 400 -22.56 -17.39 -19.20
CA VAL A 400 -21.18 -16.86 -19.18
C VAL A 400 -20.76 -16.47 -17.76
N ARG A 401 -19.48 -16.11 -17.59
CA ARG A 401 -18.86 -15.66 -16.33
C ARG A 401 -18.10 -14.34 -16.46
N ASP A 402 -18.35 -13.62 -17.53
CA ASP A 402 -17.83 -12.27 -17.73
C ASP A 402 -18.98 -11.35 -18.10
N LYS A 403 -18.69 -10.05 -18.20
CA LYS A 403 -19.63 -9.08 -18.73
C LYS A 403 -20.01 -9.48 -20.16
N ASP A 404 -21.26 -9.23 -20.50
CA ASP A 404 -21.77 -9.51 -21.84
C ASP A 404 -22.46 -8.25 -22.41
N GLY A 405 -21.71 -7.51 -23.22
CA GLY A 405 -22.22 -6.30 -23.87
C GLY A 405 -23.36 -6.59 -24.85
N ILE A 406 -23.42 -7.77 -25.46
CA ILE A 406 -24.49 -8.15 -26.41
C ILE A 406 -25.79 -8.47 -25.65
N ASN A 407 -25.68 -9.17 -24.53
CA ASN A 407 -26.78 -9.36 -23.60
C ASN A 407 -27.31 -8.02 -23.08
N ALA A 408 -26.41 -7.12 -22.68
CA ALA A 408 -26.77 -5.78 -22.23
C ALA A 408 -27.48 -4.96 -23.32
N VAL A 409 -27.07 -5.09 -24.60
CA VAL A 409 -27.72 -4.42 -25.74
C VAL A 409 -29.16 -4.88 -25.86
N ALA A 410 -29.39 -6.19 -25.91
CA ALA A 410 -30.72 -6.75 -26.06
C ALA A 410 -31.63 -6.38 -24.87
N LEU A 411 -31.10 -6.49 -23.65
CA LEU A 411 -31.83 -6.17 -22.42
C LEU A 411 -32.16 -4.67 -22.31
N THR A 412 -31.26 -3.79 -22.73
CA THR A 412 -31.52 -2.34 -22.74
C THR A 412 -32.61 -1.98 -23.74
N CYS A 413 -32.60 -2.61 -24.93
CA CYS A 413 -33.68 -2.45 -25.90
C CYS A 413 -35.03 -2.96 -25.35
N GLU A 414 -35.03 -4.10 -24.65
CA GLU A 414 -36.24 -4.64 -24.00
C GLU A 414 -36.84 -3.62 -23.01
N MET A 415 -36.00 -3.14 -22.09
CA MET A 415 -36.38 -2.15 -21.08
C MET A 415 -36.87 -0.84 -21.71
N ALA A 416 -36.16 -0.31 -22.70
CA ALA A 416 -36.54 0.92 -23.37
C ALA A 416 -37.84 0.77 -24.16
N SER A 417 -38.07 -0.38 -24.81
CA SER A 417 -39.32 -0.66 -25.51
C SER A 417 -40.50 -0.64 -24.53
N PHE A 418 -40.33 -1.29 -23.37
CA PHE A 418 -41.32 -1.32 -22.30
C PHE A 418 -41.69 0.09 -21.81
N TYR A 419 -40.71 0.93 -21.49
CA TYR A 419 -40.98 2.31 -21.04
C TYR A 419 -41.55 3.18 -22.16
N LYS A 420 -41.09 3.01 -23.41
CA LYS A 420 -41.62 3.76 -24.55
C LYS A 420 -43.11 3.45 -24.79
N ARG A 421 -43.56 2.21 -24.58
CA ARG A 421 -44.99 1.85 -24.63
C ARG A 421 -45.83 2.56 -23.55
N LYS A 422 -45.20 3.03 -22.47
CA LYS A 422 -45.81 3.87 -21.43
C LYS A 422 -45.67 5.37 -21.72
N GLY A 423 -45.08 5.75 -22.86
CA GLY A 423 -44.81 7.14 -23.21
C GLY A 423 -43.62 7.75 -22.45
N MET A 424 -42.73 6.92 -21.91
CA MET A 424 -41.58 7.33 -21.11
C MET A 424 -40.26 7.05 -21.85
N THR A 425 -39.29 7.95 -21.68
CA THR A 425 -37.88 7.72 -22.01
C THR A 425 -37.16 7.00 -20.87
N LEU A 426 -35.90 6.58 -21.08
CA LEU A 426 -35.08 6.04 -19.99
C LEU A 426 -34.76 7.10 -18.92
N PHE A 427 -34.64 8.37 -19.28
CA PHE A 427 -34.46 9.45 -18.29
C PHE A 427 -35.74 9.70 -17.48
N ASP A 428 -36.93 9.56 -18.08
CA ASP A 428 -38.18 9.61 -17.31
C ASP A 428 -38.28 8.44 -16.32
N ALA A 429 -37.83 7.25 -16.73
CA ALA A 429 -37.75 6.07 -15.84
C ALA A 429 -36.73 6.27 -14.71
N LEU A 430 -35.60 6.92 -15.00
CA LEU A 430 -34.57 7.23 -14.02
C LEU A 430 -35.06 8.26 -12.98
N GLU A 431 -35.76 9.30 -13.43
CA GLU A 431 -36.36 10.28 -12.54
C GLU A 431 -37.50 9.67 -11.68
N ASP A 432 -38.28 8.71 -12.21
CA ASP A 432 -39.23 7.92 -11.40
C ASP A 432 -38.51 7.07 -10.33
N LEU A 433 -37.41 6.41 -10.71
CA LEU A 433 -36.58 5.64 -9.78
C LEU A 433 -36.03 6.52 -8.65
N TYR A 434 -35.50 7.71 -8.98
CA TYR A 434 -35.06 8.69 -7.98
C TYR A 434 -36.22 9.23 -7.13
N ALA A 435 -37.40 9.42 -7.69
CA ALA A 435 -38.57 9.84 -6.93
C ALA A 435 -39.01 8.78 -5.90
N ARG A 436 -38.84 7.48 -6.21
CA ARG A 436 -39.17 6.38 -5.30
C ARG A 436 -38.14 6.14 -4.21
N PHE A 437 -36.86 6.23 -4.55
CA PHE A 437 -35.78 5.80 -3.66
C PHE A 437 -34.84 6.93 -3.21
N GLY A 438 -35.11 8.17 -3.59
CA GLY A 438 -34.22 9.32 -3.40
C GLY A 438 -33.15 9.42 -4.48
N TYR A 439 -32.59 10.61 -4.65
CA TYR A 439 -31.53 10.86 -5.62
C TYR A 439 -30.21 10.27 -5.13
N SER A 440 -29.46 9.71 -6.06
CA SER A 440 -28.08 9.27 -5.85
C SER A 440 -27.23 9.80 -6.99
N LEU A 441 -26.14 10.49 -6.66
CA LEU A 441 -25.20 11.01 -7.63
C LEU A 441 -23.80 10.57 -7.21
N ASN A 442 -22.98 10.28 -8.21
CA ASN A 442 -21.63 9.80 -7.99
C ASN A 442 -20.62 10.50 -8.88
N LYS A 443 -19.35 10.46 -8.45
CA LYS A 443 -18.20 10.96 -9.21
C LYS A 443 -16.97 10.12 -8.90
N GLN A 444 -16.24 9.76 -9.94
CA GLN A 444 -14.90 9.19 -9.82
C GLN A 444 -13.85 10.29 -10.04
N ILE A 445 -12.85 10.34 -9.17
CA ILE A 445 -11.71 11.24 -9.25
C ILE A 445 -10.45 10.38 -9.37
N ASN A 446 -9.52 10.81 -10.21
CA ASN A 446 -8.34 10.04 -10.55
C ASN A 446 -7.09 10.90 -10.41
N TRP A 447 -6.10 10.44 -9.64
CA TRP A 447 -4.76 11.02 -9.59
C TRP A 447 -3.79 10.02 -10.21
N THR A 448 -3.02 10.45 -11.21
CA THR A 448 -1.97 9.62 -11.83
C THR A 448 -0.63 10.19 -11.39
N LEU A 449 0.18 9.39 -10.71
CA LEU A 449 1.50 9.76 -10.22
C LEU A 449 2.51 8.81 -10.85
N GLU A 450 3.43 9.29 -11.67
CA GLU A 450 4.27 8.41 -12.48
C GLU A 450 5.36 7.68 -11.67
N GLY A 451 5.70 6.47 -12.12
CA GLY A 451 6.81 5.66 -11.60
C GLY A 451 6.59 5.08 -10.19
N THR A 452 7.63 4.42 -9.66
CA THR A 452 7.61 3.79 -8.33
C THR A 452 7.35 4.80 -7.22
N LYS A 453 7.89 6.02 -7.34
CA LYS A 453 7.62 7.12 -6.39
C LYS A 453 6.12 7.42 -6.32
N GLY A 454 5.43 7.45 -7.46
CA GLY A 454 3.99 7.64 -7.51
C GLY A 454 3.21 6.56 -6.77
N ASN A 455 3.58 5.28 -6.94
CA ASN A 455 2.97 4.17 -6.19
C ASN A 455 3.16 4.30 -4.67
N ASN A 456 4.36 4.69 -4.23
CA ASN A 456 4.66 4.84 -2.80
C ASN A 456 3.83 5.98 -2.20
N ILE A 457 3.68 7.10 -2.90
CA ILE A 457 2.79 8.21 -2.50
C ILE A 457 1.33 7.75 -2.44
N ILE A 458 0.86 6.96 -3.41
CA ILE A 458 -0.52 6.44 -3.42
C ILE A 458 -0.78 5.55 -2.19
N ASN A 459 0.15 4.64 -1.88
CA ASN A 459 0.05 3.78 -0.70
C ASN A 459 0.05 4.60 0.58
N TYR A 460 0.94 5.60 0.69
CA TYR A 460 0.94 6.56 1.81
C TYR A 460 -0.43 7.22 1.98
N VAL A 461 -1.00 7.76 0.90
CA VAL A 461 -2.31 8.44 0.96
C VAL A 461 -3.36 7.48 1.50
N VAL A 462 -3.47 6.26 0.96
CA VAL A 462 -4.46 5.28 1.44
C VAL A 462 -4.24 4.88 2.90
N ASN A 463 -3.00 4.59 3.31
CA ASN A 463 -2.65 4.26 4.69
C ASN A 463 -2.98 5.43 5.64
N SER A 464 -2.76 6.66 5.19
CA SER A 464 -3.01 7.85 6.00
C SER A 464 -4.51 8.12 6.22
N PHE A 465 -5.39 7.66 5.32
CA PHE A 465 -6.83 7.61 5.57
C PHE A 465 -7.19 6.45 6.51
N ARG A 466 -6.57 5.27 6.33
CA ARG A 466 -6.76 4.07 7.18
C ARG A 466 -6.44 4.33 8.65
N ASN A 467 -5.35 5.06 8.91
CA ASN A 467 -4.86 5.31 10.26
C ASN A 467 -5.40 6.62 10.86
N SER A 468 -6.19 7.40 10.12
CA SER A 468 -6.72 8.67 10.61
C SER A 468 -8.05 8.50 11.36
N ALA A 469 -8.17 9.13 12.52
CA ALA A 469 -9.43 9.31 13.24
C ALA A 469 -10.27 10.45 12.61
N LEU A 470 -10.63 10.31 11.33
CA LEU A 470 -11.48 11.27 10.62
C LEU A 470 -12.91 11.20 11.20
N ALA A 471 -13.30 12.20 11.99
CA ALA A 471 -14.64 12.29 12.55
C ALA A 471 -15.70 12.74 11.51
N SER A 472 -15.29 13.53 10.52
CA SER A 472 -16.16 14.02 9.44
C SER A 472 -15.39 14.39 8.18
N ILE A 473 -16.09 14.46 7.05
CA ILE A 473 -15.56 14.90 5.76
C ILE A 473 -16.64 15.69 5.00
N GLY A 474 -16.33 16.92 4.60
CA GLY A 474 -17.30 17.80 3.92
C GLY A 474 -18.60 18.00 4.70
N GLY A 475 -18.51 18.11 6.03
CA GLY A 475 -19.67 18.24 6.92
C GLY A 475 -20.36 16.91 7.28
N PHE A 476 -20.08 15.82 6.56
CA PHE A 476 -20.67 14.51 6.83
C PHE A 476 -19.90 13.77 7.92
N LYS A 477 -20.59 13.31 8.95
CA LYS A 477 -20.01 12.42 9.95
C LYS A 477 -19.55 11.10 9.32
N VAL A 478 -18.33 10.65 9.66
CA VAL A 478 -17.87 9.29 9.33
C VAL A 478 -18.49 8.33 10.34
N GLU A 479 -19.34 7.42 9.87
CA GLU A 479 -20.02 6.44 10.73
C GLU A 479 -19.12 5.24 11.03
N HIS A 480 -18.45 4.72 10.00
CA HIS A 480 -17.47 3.65 10.11
C HIS A 480 -16.59 3.59 8.86
N ILE A 481 -15.50 2.83 8.96
CA ILE A 481 -14.53 2.61 7.89
C ILE A 481 -14.46 1.11 7.62
N ASN A 482 -14.69 0.70 6.38
CA ASN A 482 -14.41 -0.66 5.93
C ASN A 482 -13.00 -0.70 5.32
N ASP A 483 -12.08 -1.40 5.97
CA ASP A 483 -10.74 -1.66 5.45
C ASP A 483 -10.67 -3.06 4.85
N TYR A 484 -10.51 -3.13 3.54
CA TYR A 484 -10.48 -4.38 2.79
C TYR A 484 -9.08 -5.01 2.77
N SER A 485 -8.07 -4.37 3.37
CA SER A 485 -6.66 -4.79 3.33
C SER A 485 -6.41 -6.20 3.90
N HIS A 486 -7.26 -6.66 4.82
CA HIS A 486 -7.19 -7.99 5.44
C HIS A 486 -8.28 -8.96 4.96
N GLY A 487 -9.10 -8.53 3.99
CA GLY A 487 -10.32 -9.24 3.61
C GLY A 487 -11.44 -9.09 4.64
N ILE A 488 -12.68 -8.99 4.19
CA ILE A 488 -13.86 -8.86 5.07
C ILE A 488 -15.03 -9.66 4.49
N PHE A 489 -16.02 -10.01 5.32
CA PHE A 489 -17.30 -10.48 4.78
C PHE A 489 -17.94 -9.37 3.94
N GLY A 490 -18.31 -9.69 2.70
CA GLY A 490 -18.79 -8.68 1.75
C GLY A 490 -20.14 -8.09 2.19
N PRO A 491 -20.38 -6.77 2.05
CA PRO A 491 -21.68 -6.19 2.34
C PRO A 491 -22.79 -6.83 1.50
N SER A 492 -23.96 -7.06 2.09
CA SER A 492 -25.07 -7.72 1.39
C SER A 492 -26.44 -7.26 1.89
N ILE A 493 -27.46 -7.34 1.04
CA ILE A 493 -28.88 -7.30 1.42
C ILE A 493 -29.41 -8.72 1.38
N ARG A 494 -30.04 -9.18 2.46
CA ARG A 494 -30.66 -10.50 2.55
C ARG A 494 -31.87 -10.45 3.47
N ASN A 495 -32.95 -11.13 3.11
CA ASN A 495 -34.20 -11.17 3.89
C ASN A 495 -34.74 -9.77 4.26
N GLY A 496 -34.60 -8.78 3.38
CA GLY A 496 -35.09 -7.41 3.59
C GLY A 496 -34.26 -6.57 4.57
N HIS A 497 -33.03 -6.98 4.90
CA HIS A 497 -32.15 -6.25 5.81
C HIS A 497 -30.71 -6.17 5.28
N ARG A 498 -29.99 -5.11 5.68
CA ARG A 498 -28.54 -5.02 5.50
C ARG A 498 -27.85 -6.09 6.36
N SER A 499 -26.92 -6.82 5.76
CA SER A 499 -26.24 -7.98 6.32
C SER A 499 -24.85 -8.14 5.72
N LEU A 500 -24.14 -9.19 6.12
CA LEU A 500 -22.87 -9.61 5.52
C LEU A 500 -23.12 -10.90 4.74
N SER A 501 -22.39 -11.06 3.64
CA SER A 501 -22.38 -12.30 2.84
C SER A 501 -21.72 -13.46 3.61
N ASP A 502 -22.05 -14.68 3.21
CA ASP A 502 -21.50 -15.91 3.83
C ASP A 502 -20.02 -16.15 3.45
N GLU A 503 -19.52 -15.43 2.44
CA GLU A 503 -18.17 -15.57 1.87
C GLU A 503 -17.35 -14.30 2.15
N THR A 504 -16.06 -14.47 2.47
CA THR A 504 -15.14 -13.35 2.65
C THR A 504 -14.64 -12.85 1.30
N LEU A 505 -14.69 -11.54 1.09
CA LEU A 505 -13.96 -10.88 0.00
C LEU A 505 -12.45 -11.01 0.26
N PRO A 506 -11.64 -11.25 -0.79
CA PRO A 506 -10.20 -11.40 -0.61
C PRO A 506 -9.54 -10.07 -0.18
N PRO A 507 -8.35 -10.12 0.42
CA PRO A 507 -7.57 -8.94 0.76
C PRO A 507 -7.33 -8.01 -0.44
N SER A 508 -7.58 -6.72 -0.26
CA SER A 508 -7.38 -5.69 -1.29
C SER A 508 -7.08 -4.35 -0.66
N ASN A 509 -6.12 -3.60 -1.21
CA ASN A 509 -5.76 -2.26 -0.69
C ASN A 509 -6.87 -1.24 -1.03
N VAL A 510 -8.00 -1.31 -0.35
CA VAL A 510 -9.17 -0.46 -0.54
C VAL A 510 -9.70 -0.06 0.83
N ILE A 511 -10.11 1.19 0.93
CA ILE A 511 -10.78 1.72 2.11
C ILE A 511 -12.08 2.41 1.69
N GLU A 512 -13.17 2.11 2.38
CA GLU A 512 -14.48 2.73 2.20
C GLU A 512 -14.85 3.47 3.48
N LEU A 513 -15.02 4.79 3.36
CA LEU A 513 -15.56 5.66 4.37
C LEU A 513 -17.08 5.67 4.21
N CYS A 514 -17.80 5.05 5.14
CA CYS A 514 -19.25 5.11 5.21
C CYS A 514 -19.66 6.35 5.99
N LEU A 515 -20.38 7.24 5.33
CA LEU A 515 -20.75 8.54 5.86
C LEU A 515 -22.25 8.57 6.17
N GLU A 516 -22.65 9.50 7.04
CA GLU A 516 -24.05 9.71 7.36
C GLU A 516 -24.90 10.01 6.11
N GLY A 517 -26.17 9.64 6.14
CA GLY A 517 -27.07 9.82 5.01
C GLY A 517 -26.79 8.91 3.81
N GLU A 518 -26.14 7.76 4.04
CA GLU A 518 -25.76 6.78 3.00
C GLU A 518 -24.76 7.32 1.95
N ALA A 519 -24.10 8.44 2.24
CA ALA A 519 -22.98 8.93 1.43
C ALA A 519 -21.74 8.07 1.67
N LYS A 520 -20.86 7.98 0.66
CA LYS A 520 -19.68 7.11 0.72
C LYS A 520 -18.50 7.68 -0.04
N VAL A 521 -17.30 7.43 0.46
CA VAL A 521 -16.04 7.74 -0.22
C VAL A 521 -15.15 6.51 -0.20
N ILE A 522 -14.72 6.03 -1.37
CA ILE A 522 -13.89 4.83 -1.50
C ILE A 522 -12.58 5.19 -2.16
N LEU A 523 -11.46 4.90 -1.51
CA LEU A 523 -10.11 5.09 -2.06
C LEU A 523 -9.55 3.72 -2.49
N ARG A 524 -9.10 3.64 -3.74
CA ARG A 524 -8.59 2.41 -4.36
C ARG A 524 -7.42 2.72 -5.30
N PRO A 525 -6.19 2.29 -4.97
CA PRO A 525 -5.08 2.24 -5.92
C PRO A 525 -5.42 1.33 -7.11
N SER A 526 -4.94 1.68 -8.29
CA SER A 526 -4.96 0.82 -9.46
C SER A 526 -3.87 -0.25 -9.33
N GLY A 527 -4.19 -1.50 -9.68
CA GLY A 527 -3.22 -2.60 -9.65
C GLY A 527 -2.34 -2.71 -10.89
N THR A 528 -2.57 -1.88 -11.91
CA THR A 528 -1.86 -1.94 -13.21
C THR A 528 -1.13 -0.65 -13.59
N GLU A 529 -1.53 0.46 -12.99
CA GLU A 529 -1.00 1.80 -13.27
C GLU A 529 -0.81 2.53 -11.94
N PRO A 530 0.17 3.43 -11.82
CA PRO A 530 0.37 4.20 -10.59
C PRO A 530 -0.67 5.32 -10.49
N LYS A 531 -1.91 4.91 -10.19
CA LYS A 531 -3.10 5.75 -10.24
C LYS A 531 -4.00 5.48 -9.04
N LEU A 532 -4.34 6.52 -8.28
CA LEU A 532 -5.34 6.46 -7.22
C LEU A 532 -6.71 6.81 -7.78
N LYS A 533 -7.68 5.91 -7.60
CA LYS A 533 -9.09 6.15 -7.91
C LYS A 533 -9.85 6.42 -6.62
N VAL A 534 -10.65 7.48 -6.62
CA VAL A 534 -11.54 7.81 -5.51
C VAL A 534 -12.97 7.90 -6.02
N TYR A 535 -13.86 7.13 -5.43
CA TYR A 535 -15.28 7.07 -5.78
C TYR A 535 -16.07 7.78 -4.69
N VAL A 536 -16.84 8.79 -5.07
CA VAL A 536 -17.66 9.58 -4.15
C VAL A 536 -19.13 9.41 -4.51
N PHE A 537 -19.94 9.06 -3.53
CA PHE A 537 -21.38 8.91 -3.64
C PHE A 537 -22.08 9.84 -2.66
N ALA A 538 -23.10 10.55 -3.14
CA ALA A 538 -23.97 11.37 -2.30
C ALA A 538 -25.43 11.01 -2.55
N ARG A 539 -26.23 11.10 -1.50
CA ARG A 539 -27.67 10.83 -1.52
C ARG A 539 -28.43 12.08 -1.10
N GLY A 540 -29.67 12.23 -1.56
CA GLY A 540 -30.52 13.34 -1.13
C GLY A 540 -31.96 13.24 -1.62
N ASP A 541 -32.85 14.00 -0.99
CA ASP A 541 -34.28 14.02 -1.30
C ASP A 541 -34.62 14.78 -2.60
N SER A 542 -33.71 15.66 -3.04
CA SER A 542 -33.82 16.38 -4.30
C SER A 542 -32.52 16.30 -5.10
N LYS A 543 -32.64 16.41 -6.43
CA LYS A 543 -31.49 16.48 -7.35
C LYS A 543 -30.50 17.57 -6.97
N LYS A 544 -31.02 18.70 -6.48
CA LYS A 544 -30.20 19.86 -6.07
C LYS A 544 -29.43 19.57 -4.79
N ASP A 545 -30.09 19.02 -3.78
CA ASP A 545 -29.44 18.73 -2.49
C ASP A 545 -28.38 17.64 -2.66
N CYS A 546 -28.71 16.57 -3.38
CA CYS A 546 -27.76 15.50 -3.71
C CYS A 546 -26.54 16.03 -4.49
N ARG A 547 -26.74 16.94 -5.46
CA ARG A 547 -25.65 17.56 -6.21
C ARG A 547 -24.75 18.42 -5.30
N ASN A 548 -25.33 19.25 -4.44
CA ASN A 548 -24.56 20.07 -3.50
C ASN A 548 -23.71 19.21 -2.57
N SER A 549 -24.30 18.15 -2.01
CA SER A 549 -23.60 17.17 -1.16
C SER A 549 -22.45 16.50 -1.90
N LEU A 550 -22.67 16.08 -3.16
CA LEU A 550 -21.62 15.49 -3.99
C LEU A 550 -20.47 16.46 -4.24
N ASP A 551 -20.78 17.69 -4.64
CA ASP A 551 -19.78 18.71 -4.94
C ASP A 551 -18.96 19.09 -3.69
N GLU A 552 -19.62 19.18 -2.53
CA GLU A 552 -18.95 19.40 -1.24
C GLU A 552 -18.02 18.25 -0.86
N LEU A 553 -18.49 17.00 -0.94
CA LEU A 553 -17.67 15.82 -0.67
C LEU A 553 -16.48 15.72 -1.63
N VAL A 554 -16.72 15.89 -2.93
CA VAL A 554 -15.67 15.87 -3.96
C VAL A 554 -14.60 16.91 -3.67
N SER A 555 -15.00 18.15 -3.35
CA SER A 555 -14.07 19.24 -3.04
C SER A 555 -13.22 18.91 -1.81
N ASN A 556 -13.85 18.49 -0.71
CA ASN A 556 -13.15 18.21 0.55
C ASN A 556 -12.23 16.99 0.46
N VAL A 557 -12.71 15.89 -0.15
CA VAL A 557 -11.90 14.68 -0.37
C VAL A 557 -10.71 14.99 -1.26
N SER A 558 -10.91 15.75 -2.35
CA SER A 558 -9.81 16.14 -3.24
C SER A 558 -8.77 16.96 -2.51
N ALA A 559 -9.20 17.95 -1.71
CA ALA A 559 -8.28 18.76 -0.91
C ALA A 559 -7.48 17.93 0.09
N LEU A 560 -8.10 16.96 0.78
CA LEU A 560 -7.41 16.06 1.71
C LEU A 560 -6.41 15.15 0.99
N VAL A 561 -6.79 14.57 -0.15
CA VAL A 561 -5.89 13.73 -0.96
C VAL A 561 -4.70 14.55 -1.47
N GLU A 562 -4.95 15.73 -2.05
CA GLU A 562 -3.91 16.61 -2.56
C GLU A 562 -2.98 17.13 -1.47
N ASP A 563 -3.50 17.45 -0.28
CA ASP A 563 -2.68 17.85 0.87
C ASP A 563 -1.73 16.71 1.28
N ARG A 564 -2.23 15.48 1.41
CA ARG A 564 -1.42 14.30 1.73
C ARG A 564 -0.39 13.99 0.63
N ILE A 565 -0.73 14.18 -0.65
CA ILE A 565 0.22 14.05 -1.76
C ILE A 565 1.33 15.10 -1.64
N LYS A 566 0.99 16.37 -1.35
CA LYS A 566 1.97 17.46 -1.19
C LYS A 566 2.90 17.20 -0.01
N GLN A 567 2.38 16.76 1.13
CA GLN A 567 3.15 16.44 2.34
C GLN A 567 4.32 15.48 2.07
N VAL A 568 4.14 14.54 1.14
CA VAL A 568 5.20 13.59 0.76
C VAL A 568 6.01 14.11 -0.43
N SER A 569 5.38 14.72 -1.42
CA SER A 569 6.04 15.15 -2.66
C SER A 569 7.06 16.26 -2.45
N GLU A 570 6.87 17.11 -1.43
CA GLU A 570 7.78 18.21 -1.09
C GLU A 570 8.99 17.74 -0.26
N LYS A 571 8.91 16.55 0.35
CA LYS A 571 10.00 15.96 1.13
C LYS A 571 10.88 15.10 0.22
N ASN A 572 12.16 15.43 0.16
CA ASN A 572 13.12 14.78 -0.75
C ASN A 572 14.45 14.43 -0.09
N ILE A 573 14.62 14.72 1.21
CA ILE A 573 15.78 14.32 2.00
C ILE A 573 15.26 13.62 3.24
N HIS A 574 15.56 12.34 3.42
CA HIS A 574 15.14 11.58 4.59
C HIS A 574 16.30 11.47 5.57
N VAL A 575 16.09 11.91 6.82
CA VAL A 575 17.06 11.79 7.90
C VAL A 575 16.58 10.76 8.90
N ILE A 576 17.38 9.72 9.13
CA ILE A 576 17.11 8.71 10.15
C ILE A 576 17.96 9.03 11.38
N LEU A 577 17.31 9.30 12.51
CA LEU A 577 17.95 9.52 13.80
C LEU A 577 17.93 8.25 14.64
N LEU A 578 19.11 7.77 15.02
CA LEU A 578 19.24 6.58 15.86
C LEU A 578 19.19 6.94 17.34
N SER A 579 18.18 6.42 18.04
CA SER A 579 17.87 6.70 19.45
C SER A 579 17.73 5.42 20.31
N GLY A 580 18.33 4.29 19.89
CA GLY A 580 18.19 2.98 20.58
C GLY A 580 19.25 2.62 21.63
N GLY A 581 20.26 3.47 21.87
CA GLY A 581 21.39 3.14 22.75
C GLY A 581 21.00 3.00 24.23
N SER A 582 21.43 1.92 24.90
CA SER A 582 21.14 1.67 26.32
C SER A 582 21.80 2.66 27.29
N GLY A 583 22.82 3.40 26.83
CA GLY A 583 23.37 4.56 27.52
C GLY A 583 24.10 4.32 28.84
N THR A 584 24.29 3.08 29.30
CA THR A 584 24.70 2.77 30.70
C THR A 584 26.06 3.29 31.16
N ARG A 585 26.88 3.87 30.27
CA ARG A 585 28.18 4.48 30.62
C ARG A 585 28.04 5.76 31.48
N LEU A 586 26.85 6.37 31.48
CA LEU A 586 26.52 7.51 32.34
C LEU A 586 25.66 7.10 33.54
N TRP A 587 25.67 5.81 33.92
CA TRP A 587 25.07 5.38 35.19
C TRP A 587 25.65 6.18 36.36
N PRO A 588 24.86 6.53 37.41
CA PRO A 588 23.44 6.21 37.64
C PRO A 588 22.47 7.25 37.06
N LEU A 589 22.97 8.21 36.26
CA LEU A 589 22.13 9.22 35.63
C LEU A 589 21.34 8.66 34.44
N SER A 590 21.93 7.71 33.72
CA SER A 590 21.29 6.96 32.63
C SER A 590 21.08 5.49 32.98
N ASN A 591 19.96 4.93 32.52
CA ASN A 591 19.64 3.51 32.62
C ASN A 591 18.90 3.02 31.34
N SER A 592 18.38 1.80 31.38
CA SER A 592 17.70 1.17 30.24
C SER A 592 16.40 1.86 29.82
N ALA A 593 15.72 2.57 30.74
CA ALA A 593 14.50 3.35 30.49
C ALA A 593 14.82 4.84 30.27
N ARG A 594 15.64 5.44 31.14
CA ARG A 594 16.13 6.82 31.02
C ARG A 594 17.49 6.84 30.34
N SER A 595 17.49 6.78 29.02
CA SER A 595 18.75 6.74 28.25
C SER A 595 19.44 8.10 28.14
N LYS A 596 20.75 8.07 27.89
CA LYS A 596 21.62 9.27 27.90
C LYS A 596 21.13 10.43 27.03
N GLN A 597 20.46 10.12 25.93
CA GLN A 597 20.00 11.08 24.92
C GLN A 597 18.89 12.01 25.45
N PHE A 598 18.17 11.58 26.49
CA PHE A 598 17.06 12.30 27.11
C PHE A 598 17.47 13.15 28.32
N LEU A 599 18.75 13.13 28.71
CA LEU A 599 19.25 13.84 29.88
C LEU A 599 19.37 15.34 29.61
N LYS A 600 18.66 16.16 30.38
CA LYS A 600 18.67 17.63 30.26
C LYS A 600 19.87 18.30 30.92
N VAL A 601 21.06 17.89 30.51
CA VAL A 601 22.34 18.34 31.10
C VAL A 601 23.06 19.41 30.27
N LEU A 602 22.62 19.64 29.03
CA LEU A 602 23.15 20.67 28.14
C LEU A 602 22.33 21.97 28.27
N ARG A 603 22.82 23.07 27.71
CA ARG A 603 22.08 24.34 27.63
C ARG A 603 21.78 24.78 26.20
N ASP A 604 20.62 25.41 26.03
CA ASP A 604 20.29 26.16 24.82
C ASP A 604 20.92 27.57 24.84
N GLN A 605 20.71 28.33 23.76
CA GLN A 605 21.19 29.72 23.65
C GLN A 605 20.57 30.69 24.67
N ASN A 606 19.47 30.29 25.33
CA ASN A 606 18.78 31.06 26.35
C ASN A 606 19.16 30.62 27.77
N GLY A 607 20.07 29.64 27.92
CA GLY A 607 20.49 29.08 29.20
C GLY A 607 19.50 28.08 29.82
N ASN A 608 18.50 27.59 29.08
CA ASN A 608 17.60 26.55 29.55
C ASN A 608 18.24 25.17 29.42
N HIS A 609 17.92 24.28 30.35
CA HIS A 609 18.34 22.88 30.30
C HIS A 609 17.64 22.12 29.17
N ILE A 610 18.42 21.57 28.24
CA ILE A 610 17.95 20.79 27.10
C ILE A 610 18.65 19.43 27.05
N SER A 611 17.98 18.45 26.46
CA SER A 611 18.56 17.13 26.19
C SER A 611 19.29 17.07 24.85
N MET A 612 20.05 15.99 24.63
CA MET A 612 20.73 15.75 23.35
C MET A 612 19.71 15.64 22.21
N VAL A 613 18.60 14.92 22.42
CA VAL A 613 17.52 14.81 21.42
C VAL A 613 16.91 16.16 21.07
N GLN A 614 16.59 17.00 22.06
CA GLN A 614 16.05 18.34 21.82
C GLN A 614 17.03 19.20 21.03
N ARG A 615 18.32 19.12 21.38
CA ARG A 615 19.39 19.85 20.71
C ARG A 615 19.51 19.45 19.24
N VAL A 616 19.78 18.17 18.97
CA VAL A 616 19.99 17.65 17.61
C VAL A 616 18.77 17.90 16.73
N TYR A 617 17.57 17.58 17.24
CA TYR A 617 16.32 17.80 16.52
C TYR A 617 16.15 19.27 16.12
N SER A 618 16.34 20.20 17.06
CA SER A 618 16.23 21.65 16.80
C SER A 618 17.25 22.18 15.80
N GLN A 619 18.44 21.56 15.70
CA GLN A 619 19.48 21.96 14.76
C GLN A 619 19.18 21.48 13.35
N ILE A 620 18.63 20.26 13.21
CA ILE A 620 18.21 19.71 11.90
C ILE A 620 17.03 20.49 11.34
N CYS A 621 16.02 20.81 12.16
CA CYS A 621 14.86 21.60 11.73
C CYS A 621 15.21 23.01 11.25
N LYS A 622 16.42 23.52 11.52
CA LYS A 622 16.91 24.82 11.02
C LYS A 622 17.56 24.73 9.64
N VAL A 623 17.93 23.54 9.18
CA VAL A 623 18.69 23.33 7.94
C VAL A 623 17.78 23.54 6.74
N ASP A 624 16.73 22.73 6.62
CA ASP A 624 15.85 22.71 5.46
C ASP A 624 14.47 22.17 5.86
N ALA A 625 13.41 22.84 5.41
CA ALA A 625 12.03 22.44 5.67
C ALA A 625 11.61 21.18 4.88
N THR A 626 12.37 20.79 3.87
CA THR A 626 12.15 19.59 3.04
C THR A 626 12.69 18.31 3.68
N ILE A 627 13.38 18.41 4.82
CA ILE A 627 13.92 17.26 5.55
C ILE A 627 12.79 16.53 6.27
N ASP A 628 12.69 15.24 5.96
CA ASP A 628 11.83 14.31 6.65
C ASP A 628 12.58 13.57 7.75
N ILE A 629 12.15 13.69 9.00
CA ILE A 629 12.86 13.11 10.14
C ILE A 629 12.16 11.82 10.57
N THR A 630 12.88 10.70 10.53
CA THR A 630 12.47 9.43 11.11
C THR A 630 13.35 9.10 12.31
N ILE A 631 12.77 8.80 13.47
CA ILE A 631 13.52 8.42 14.68
C ILE A 631 13.33 6.92 14.93
N ALA A 632 14.44 6.17 14.93
CA ALA A 632 14.45 4.76 15.28
C ALA A 632 14.84 4.57 16.75
N THR A 633 13.99 3.94 17.55
CA THR A 633 14.17 3.79 19.00
C THR A 633 13.51 2.52 19.53
N SER A 634 13.65 2.24 20.83
CA SER A 634 12.89 1.17 21.50
C SER A 634 11.53 1.68 22.00
N SER A 635 10.53 0.80 22.11
CA SER A 635 9.19 1.14 22.59
C SER A 635 9.19 1.84 23.96
N VAL A 636 10.10 1.45 24.86
CA VAL A 636 10.27 2.06 26.20
C VAL A 636 10.66 3.55 26.13
N GLN A 637 11.32 3.98 25.05
CA GLN A 637 11.82 5.34 24.88
C GLN A 637 10.87 6.24 24.06
N ALA A 638 9.82 5.67 23.46
CA ALA A 638 8.86 6.40 22.61
C ALA A 638 8.18 7.56 23.36
N ASP A 639 7.72 7.32 24.59
CA ASP A 639 7.11 8.36 25.43
C ASP A 639 8.10 9.48 25.79
N SER A 640 9.36 9.11 26.05
CA SER A 640 10.40 10.09 26.37
C SER A 640 10.69 11.02 25.20
N LEU A 641 10.57 10.54 23.96
CA LEU A 641 10.66 11.37 22.76
C LEU A 641 9.45 12.30 22.64
N SER A 642 8.23 11.77 22.69
CA SER A 642 7.00 12.56 22.50
C SER A 642 6.86 13.68 23.54
N MET A 643 7.34 13.47 24.76
CA MET A 643 7.36 14.51 25.81
C MET A 643 8.39 15.62 25.59
N GLN A 644 9.46 15.39 24.82
CA GLN A 644 10.59 16.32 24.71
C GLN A 644 10.68 17.04 23.38
N ILE A 645 10.23 16.43 22.29
CA ILE A 645 10.28 16.99 20.93
C ILE A 645 8.86 17.08 20.32
N PRO A 646 8.58 18.13 19.52
CA PRO A 646 7.28 18.29 18.87
C PRO A 646 7.01 17.17 17.86
N SER A 647 5.74 16.86 17.59
CA SER A 647 5.27 15.69 16.81
C SER A 647 5.52 15.75 15.29
N GLN A 648 6.54 16.49 14.83
CA GLN A 648 6.87 16.64 13.40
C GLN A 648 7.94 15.63 12.95
N TYR A 649 7.81 14.37 13.36
CA TYR A 649 8.71 13.27 12.98
C TYR A 649 7.95 11.94 12.88
N SER A 650 8.49 11.02 12.10
CA SER A 650 8.02 9.63 12.03
C SER A 650 8.75 8.80 13.08
N LEU A 651 8.04 7.94 13.81
CA LEU A 651 8.63 7.08 14.84
C LEU A 651 8.70 5.63 14.36
N VAL A 652 9.86 5.00 14.52
CA VAL A 652 10.09 3.58 14.25
C VAL A 652 10.50 2.92 15.55
N THR A 653 9.66 2.03 16.07
CA THR A 653 9.94 1.28 17.30
C THR A 653 10.45 -0.11 16.96
N GLU A 654 11.67 -0.40 17.38
CA GLU A 654 12.28 -1.73 17.22
C GLU A 654 11.53 -2.77 18.08
N PRO A 655 11.13 -3.93 17.51
CA PRO A 655 10.53 -5.03 18.28
C PRO A 655 11.46 -5.62 19.34
N GLU A 656 12.76 -5.69 19.03
CA GLU A 656 13.81 -6.14 19.95
C GLU A 656 15.14 -5.44 19.64
N ARG A 657 16.07 -5.38 20.62
CA ARG A 657 17.37 -4.72 20.41
C ARG A 657 18.33 -5.58 19.60
N ARG A 658 18.70 -5.12 18.40
CA ARG A 658 19.62 -5.83 17.48
C ARG A 658 20.79 -5.02 16.94
N ASP A 659 21.16 -3.92 17.60
CA ASP A 659 22.24 -3.00 17.19
C ASP A 659 21.85 -2.16 15.95
N THR A 660 22.77 -1.34 15.41
CA THR A 660 22.42 -0.27 14.46
C THR A 660 22.01 -0.73 13.08
N ALA A 661 22.51 -1.87 12.56
CA ALA A 661 22.18 -2.28 11.19
C ALA A 661 20.69 -2.63 11.01
N PRO A 662 20.10 -3.49 11.86
CA PRO A 662 18.67 -3.81 11.75
C PRO A 662 17.78 -2.60 12.01
N ALA A 663 18.15 -1.72 12.94
CA ALA A 663 17.39 -0.50 13.23
C ALA A 663 17.32 0.43 12.00
N ILE A 664 18.43 0.60 11.28
CA ILE A 664 18.48 1.37 10.03
C ILE A 664 17.66 0.68 8.94
N MET A 665 17.78 -0.65 8.79
CA MET A 665 17.00 -1.42 7.81
C MET A 665 15.49 -1.29 8.05
N LEU A 666 15.05 -1.38 9.31
CA LEU A 666 13.65 -1.18 9.68
C LEU A 666 13.17 0.24 9.37
N ALA A 667 13.99 1.25 9.68
CA ALA A 667 13.66 2.63 9.35
C ALA A 667 13.59 2.89 7.83
N CYS A 668 14.48 2.29 7.05
CA CYS A 668 14.41 2.32 5.58
C CYS A 668 13.16 1.62 5.05
N ALA A 669 12.77 0.48 5.61
CA ALA A 669 11.52 -0.19 5.26
C ALA A 669 10.30 0.70 5.57
N ASN A 670 10.29 1.38 6.73
CA ASN A 670 9.24 2.34 7.07
C ASN A 670 9.16 3.52 6.08
N LEU A 671 10.32 4.04 5.64
CA LEU A 671 10.37 5.11 4.63
C LEU A 671 9.69 4.68 3.33
N LEU A 672 10.00 3.48 2.83
CA LEU A 672 9.43 2.92 1.60
C LEU A 672 7.94 2.60 1.73
N LEU A 673 7.58 1.87 2.78
CA LEU A 673 6.26 1.20 2.89
C LEU A 673 5.20 2.10 3.54
N GLU A 674 5.59 3.01 4.43
CA GLU A 674 4.64 3.82 5.22
C GLU A 674 4.77 5.32 4.99
N GLN A 675 5.93 5.84 4.53
CA GLN A 675 6.14 7.29 4.35
C GLN A 675 6.14 7.74 2.89
N GLY A 676 6.03 6.81 1.94
CA GLY A 676 5.94 7.14 0.51
C GLY A 676 7.27 7.55 -0.15
N ALA A 677 8.41 7.27 0.50
CA ALA A 677 9.74 7.57 -0.04
C ALA A 677 10.05 6.72 -1.29
N SER A 678 10.85 7.25 -2.21
CA SER A 678 11.33 6.56 -3.40
C SER A 678 12.68 5.88 -3.17
N ASP A 679 12.94 4.79 -3.89
CA ASP A 679 14.25 4.13 -3.93
C ASP A 679 15.41 5.08 -4.29
N ASP A 680 15.13 6.11 -5.09
CA ASP A 680 16.14 7.09 -5.50
C ASP A 680 16.29 8.27 -4.53
N ASP A 681 15.44 8.36 -3.50
CA ASP A 681 15.54 9.44 -2.52
C ASP A 681 16.79 9.25 -1.64
N PRO A 682 17.53 10.34 -1.34
CA PRO A 682 18.70 10.30 -0.46
C PRO A 682 18.29 10.13 1.00
N VAL A 683 18.96 9.20 1.67
CA VAL A 683 18.80 8.92 3.10
C VAL A 683 20.10 9.26 3.81
N VAL A 684 19.99 10.00 4.92
CA VAL A 684 21.11 10.35 5.80
C VAL A 684 20.81 9.83 7.20
N VAL A 685 21.57 8.85 7.65
CA VAL A 685 21.49 8.31 9.02
C VAL A 685 22.42 9.10 9.92
N MET A 686 21.97 9.48 11.11
CA MET A 686 22.77 10.19 12.10
C MET A 686 22.48 9.70 13.53
N PRO A 687 23.49 9.70 14.43
CA PRO A 687 23.28 9.39 15.83
C PRO A 687 22.84 10.64 16.61
N ILE A 688 21.91 10.48 17.54
CA ILE A 688 21.26 11.59 18.24
C ILE A 688 22.03 12.11 19.48
N ASP A 689 23.12 11.45 19.85
CA ASP A 689 24.02 11.77 20.96
C ASP A 689 25.28 12.57 20.53
N THR A 690 25.28 13.08 19.31
CA THR A 690 26.35 13.96 18.81
C THR A 690 26.24 15.36 19.41
N PHE A 691 27.36 15.89 19.91
CA PHE A 691 27.51 17.31 20.18
C PHE A 691 28.32 17.97 19.07
N ALA A 692 27.64 18.73 18.22
CA ALA A 692 28.27 19.48 17.15
C ALA A 692 27.68 20.89 16.98
N ASP A 693 28.43 21.75 16.29
CA ASP A 693 27.94 23.06 15.88
C ASP A 693 26.93 22.98 14.72
N GLN A 694 26.29 24.09 14.36
CA GLN A 694 25.27 24.11 13.30
C GLN A 694 25.85 23.73 11.92
N ALA A 695 27.13 24.06 11.66
CA ALA A 695 27.77 23.78 10.38
C ALA A 695 27.91 22.27 10.09
N TYR A 696 27.84 21.43 11.13
CA TYR A 696 27.76 19.97 10.99
C TYR A 696 26.45 19.53 10.33
N TYR A 697 25.32 20.07 10.78
CA TYR A 697 24.00 19.73 10.25
C TYR A 697 23.74 20.42 8.89
N ASP A 698 24.35 21.57 8.64
CA ASP A 698 24.32 22.24 7.35
C ASP A 698 25.00 21.42 6.22
N LYS A 699 25.68 20.31 6.56
CA LYS A 699 26.18 19.31 5.60
C LYS A 699 25.13 18.35 5.07
N ILE A 700 23.95 18.24 5.69
CA ILE A 700 22.89 17.30 5.26
C ILE A 700 22.49 17.53 3.79
N PRO A 701 22.20 18.76 3.32
CA PRO A 701 21.88 18.99 1.91
C PRO A 701 23.05 18.69 0.98
N GLN A 702 24.29 18.89 1.44
CA GLN A 702 25.49 18.55 0.68
C GLN A 702 25.63 17.03 0.52
N LEU A 703 25.40 16.26 1.59
CA LEU A 703 25.36 14.79 1.55
C LEU A 703 24.25 14.31 0.62
N ALA A 704 23.04 14.82 0.77
CA ALA A 704 21.91 14.47 -0.10
C ALA A 704 22.22 14.69 -1.58
N LYS A 705 22.74 15.87 -1.93
CA LYS A 705 23.16 16.19 -3.30
C LYS A 705 24.25 15.24 -3.81
N ALA A 706 25.24 14.92 -2.97
CA ALA A 706 26.32 14.01 -3.31
C ALA A 706 25.83 12.57 -3.55
N ILE A 707 24.87 12.10 -2.75
CA ILE A 707 24.23 10.80 -2.89
C ILE A 707 23.50 10.72 -4.24
N THR A 708 22.71 11.75 -4.57
CA THR A 708 21.94 11.77 -5.82
C THR A 708 22.84 11.86 -7.06
N ALA A 709 23.90 12.68 -7.00
CA ALA A 709 24.78 12.94 -8.14
C ALA A 709 25.87 11.88 -8.38
N SER A 710 26.23 11.09 -7.37
CA SER A 710 27.29 10.09 -7.47
C SER A 710 26.76 8.69 -7.78
N ASN A 711 27.64 7.83 -8.30
CA ASN A 711 27.39 6.39 -8.47
C ASN A 711 28.03 5.58 -7.32
N LYS A 712 28.09 6.19 -6.13
CA LYS A 712 28.62 5.59 -4.90
C LYS A 712 27.52 4.81 -4.19
N ASP A 713 27.90 3.71 -3.54
CA ASP A 713 26.99 2.93 -2.69
C ASP A 713 26.67 3.69 -1.40
N LEU A 714 27.69 4.36 -0.86
CA LEU A 714 27.66 5.00 0.45
C LEU A 714 28.55 6.25 0.46
N ILE A 715 28.11 7.31 1.14
CA ILE A 715 28.87 8.54 1.39
C ILE A 715 28.90 8.79 2.90
N LEU A 716 30.09 8.90 3.47
CA LEU A 716 30.31 9.15 4.88
C LEU A 716 30.52 10.64 5.15
N LEU A 717 30.19 11.11 6.35
CA LEU A 717 30.71 12.37 6.88
C LEU A 717 31.93 12.04 7.76
N GLY A 718 33.08 12.58 7.41
CA GLY A 718 34.34 12.35 8.12
C GLY A 718 34.76 13.59 8.91
N VAL A 719 35.12 13.40 10.17
CA VAL A 719 35.58 14.48 11.07
C VAL A 719 37.10 14.45 11.18
N GLU A 720 37.75 15.61 11.20
CA GLU A 720 39.21 15.67 11.40
C GLU A 720 39.61 15.16 12.81
N PRO A 721 40.49 14.14 12.91
CA PRO A 721 40.89 13.56 14.19
C PRO A 721 41.80 14.51 14.95
N THR A 722 41.57 14.66 16.26
CA THR A 722 42.42 15.48 17.13
C THR A 722 43.44 14.67 17.93
N TYR A 723 43.25 13.35 18.06
CA TYR A 723 44.14 12.41 18.74
C TYR A 723 43.89 10.97 18.24
N PRO A 724 44.81 10.00 18.45
CA PRO A 724 44.53 8.58 18.18
C PRO A 724 43.58 8.00 19.23
N SER A 725 42.54 7.30 18.78
CA SER A 725 41.49 6.72 19.62
C SER A 725 41.02 5.38 19.05
N GLU A 726 40.96 4.34 19.90
CA GLU A 726 40.39 3.02 19.56
C GLU A 726 38.84 3.01 19.61
N LYS A 727 38.22 4.14 19.98
CA LYS A 727 36.76 4.25 20.14
C LYS A 727 36.03 4.52 18.82
N TYR A 728 36.72 5.03 17.81
CA TYR A 728 36.15 5.52 16.55
C TYR A 728 36.63 4.71 15.35
N GLY A 729 35.84 4.67 14.28
CA GLY A 729 36.29 4.21 12.98
C GLY A 729 37.16 5.23 12.26
N TYR A 730 38.04 4.79 11.37
CA TYR A 730 38.90 5.64 10.55
C TYR A 730 38.60 5.46 9.07
N ILE A 731 38.47 6.60 8.38
CA ILE A 731 38.20 6.71 6.94
C ILE A 731 39.47 7.26 6.29
N LEU A 732 40.10 6.51 5.40
CA LEU A 732 41.25 6.99 4.64
C LEU A 732 40.79 7.56 3.28
N PRO A 733 40.75 8.89 3.09
CA PRO A 733 40.34 9.49 1.82
C PRO A 733 41.45 9.41 0.77
N ALA A 734 41.05 9.38 -0.51
CA ALA A 734 41.93 9.60 -1.65
C ALA A 734 42.30 11.08 -1.76
N GLU A 735 43.43 11.37 -2.43
CA GLU A 735 43.88 12.75 -2.66
C GLU A 735 42.97 13.52 -3.64
N SER A 736 42.40 12.82 -4.63
CA SER A 736 41.52 13.42 -5.62
C SER A 736 40.12 13.66 -5.07
N GLU A 737 39.65 14.91 -5.21
CA GLU A 737 38.32 15.34 -4.83
C GLU A 737 37.51 15.69 -6.08
N LYS A 738 36.27 15.23 -6.14
CA LYS A 738 35.33 15.58 -7.21
C LYS A 738 34.01 16.02 -6.59
N ASP A 739 33.55 17.22 -6.96
CA ASP A 739 32.28 17.80 -6.51
C ASP A 739 32.11 17.82 -4.97
N GLY A 740 33.21 17.98 -4.22
CA GLY A 740 33.19 18.03 -2.75
C GLY A 740 33.19 16.67 -2.07
N VAL A 741 33.36 15.57 -2.82
CA VAL A 741 33.41 14.20 -2.31
C VAL A 741 34.76 13.57 -2.67
N LYS A 742 35.40 12.92 -1.69
CA LYS A 742 36.62 12.14 -1.89
C LYS A 742 36.28 10.65 -1.90
N ASP A 743 37.01 9.87 -2.69
CA ASP A 743 36.91 8.41 -2.66
C ASP A 743 37.51 7.87 -1.36
N VAL A 744 36.94 6.83 -0.78
CA VAL A 744 37.53 6.17 0.39
C VAL A 744 38.40 5.01 -0.08
N LEU A 745 39.69 5.05 0.27
CA LEU A 745 40.67 4.02 -0.06
C LEU A 745 40.57 2.82 0.89
N SER A 746 40.35 3.09 2.17
CA SER A 746 40.09 2.07 3.17
C SER A 746 39.26 2.64 4.32
N PHE A 747 38.43 1.78 4.91
CA PHE A 747 37.69 2.06 6.13
C PHE A 747 37.99 0.95 7.13
N ARG A 748 38.16 1.32 8.40
CA ARG A 748 38.38 0.35 9.49
C ARG A 748 37.64 0.81 10.73
N GLU A 749 36.75 -0.02 11.25
CA GLU A 749 36.03 0.27 12.49
C GLU A 749 36.91 -0.08 13.70
N LYS A 750 37.04 0.87 14.65
CA LYS A 750 37.72 0.71 15.94
C LYS A 750 39.07 -0.04 15.87
N PRO A 751 40.05 0.47 15.11
CA PRO A 751 41.38 -0.12 15.03
C PRO A 751 42.15 0.03 16.36
N ASP A 752 43.21 -0.76 16.53
CA ASP A 752 44.15 -0.58 17.65
C ASP A 752 44.88 0.77 17.56
N GLU A 753 45.41 1.25 18.69
CA GLU A 753 46.03 2.58 18.80
C GLU A 753 47.19 2.79 17.81
N LYS A 754 47.97 1.73 17.54
CA LYS A 754 49.07 1.77 16.58
C LYS A 754 48.55 2.05 15.17
N THR A 755 47.53 1.30 14.75
CA THR A 755 46.89 1.46 13.45
C THR A 755 46.22 2.83 13.37
N ALA A 756 45.54 3.30 14.42
CA ALA A 756 44.96 4.64 14.46
C ALA A 756 46.00 5.75 14.21
N MET A 757 47.20 5.65 14.81
CA MET A 757 48.30 6.58 14.54
C MET A 757 48.76 6.56 13.08
N GLU A 758 48.87 5.36 12.48
CA GLU A 758 49.22 5.20 11.06
C GLU A 758 48.18 5.87 10.16
N TYR A 759 46.89 5.67 10.43
CA TYR A 759 45.79 6.31 9.69
C TYR A 759 45.82 7.84 9.82
N ILE A 760 46.02 8.39 11.03
CA ILE A 760 46.13 9.84 11.23
C ILE A 760 47.31 10.41 10.43
N SER A 761 48.46 9.72 10.42
CA SER A 761 49.63 10.16 9.65
C SER A 761 49.38 10.21 8.14
N ALA A 762 48.38 9.46 7.65
CA ALA A 762 47.93 9.44 6.26
C ALA A 762 46.73 10.37 6.00
N ASN A 763 46.45 11.34 6.89
CA ASN A 763 45.31 12.26 6.82
C ASN A 763 43.93 11.57 6.82
N ALA A 764 43.79 10.47 7.57
CA ALA A 764 42.50 9.84 7.78
C ALA A 764 41.54 10.74 8.59
N LEU A 765 40.25 10.48 8.45
CA LEU A 765 39.16 11.13 9.16
C LEU A 765 38.52 10.15 10.14
N TRP A 766 37.97 10.63 11.24
CA TRP A 766 37.10 9.84 12.10
C TRP A 766 35.73 9.62 11.45
N ASN A 767 35.20 8.41 11.61
CA ASN A 767 33.80 8.08 11.35
C ASN A 767 32.93 8.58 12.51
N CYS A 768 32.06 9.54 12.24
CA CYS A 768 31.11 10.07 13.23
C CYS A 768 29.77 9.32 13.26
N GLY A 769 29.64 8.19 12.56
CA GLY A 769 28.41 7.41 12.49
C GLY A 769 27.33 8.04 11.59
N VAL A 770 27.73 8.92 10.66
CA VAL A 770 26.82 9.53 9.69
C VAL A 770 26.97 8.85 8.33
N PHE A 771 25.87 8.26 7.87
CA PHE A 771 25.83 7.42 6.69
C PHE A 771 24.85 7.98 5.67
N GLY A 772 25.32 8.32 4.48
CA GLY A 772 24.50 8.81 3.37
C GLY A 772 24.41 7.80 2.24
N PHE A 773 23.21 7.42 1.81
CA PHE A 773 23.01 6.46 0.71
C PHE A 773 21.68 6.70 0.00
N LYS A 774 21.53 6.14 -1.21
CA LYS A 774 20.22 6.06 -1.87
C LYS A 774 19.40 4.95 -1.20
N LEU A 775 18.12 5.17 -0.97
CA LEU A 775 17.25 4.21 -0.30
C LEU A 775 17.30 2.81 -0.96
N ARG A 776 17.42 2.75 -2.29
CA ARG A 776 17.61 1.52 -3.09
C ARG A 776 18.73 0.63 -2.57
N PHE A 777 19.86 1.21 -2.16
CA PHE A 777 21.03 0.44 -1.71
C PHE A 777 20.70 -0.39 -0.47
N LEU A 778 19.89 0.16 0.45
CA LEU A 778 19.44 -0.57 1.62
C LEU A 778 18.24 -1.46 1.32
N HIS A 779 17.33 -1.04 0.44
CA HIS A 779 16.22 -1.86 -0.03
C HIS A 779 16.72 -3.21 -0.62
N GLU A 780 17.63 -3.17 -1.59
CA GLU A 780 18.26 -4.35 -2.20
C GLU A 780 19.04 -5.19 -1.16
N THR A 781 19.45 -4.58 -0.05
CA THR A 781 20.13 -5.29 1.04
C THR A 781 19.13 -5.97 1.96
N ILE A 782 17.98 -5.37 2.24
CA ILE A 782 16.87 -5.97 2.99
C ILE A 782 16.36 -7.22 2.27
N GLU A 783 16.14 -7.14 0.95
CA GLU A 783 15.63 -8.24 0.13
C GLU A 783 16.54 -9.50 0.15
N LYS A 784 17.84 -9.35 0.46
CA LYS A 784 18.76 -10.49 0.64
C LYS A 784 18.44 -11.33 1.88
N TYR A 785 17.80 -10.73 2.88
CA TYR A 785 17.39 -11.41 4.11
C TYR A 785 15.92 -11.81 4.06
N TYR A 786 15.05 -10.88 3.65
CA TYR A 786 13.61 -11.07 3.61
C TYR A 786 12.95 -10.05 2.68
N VAL A 787 11.93 -10.47 1.92
CA VAL A 787 11.12 -9.58 1.06
C VAL A 787 9.78 -9.34 1.74
N PRO A 788 9.61 -8.22 2.47
CA PRO A 788 8.37 -7.96 3.20
C PRO A 788 7.24 -7.59 2.25
N SER A 789 6.04 -8.11 2.52
CA SER A 789 4.81 -7.75 1.80
C SER A 789 4.21 -6.41 2.23
N ASN A 790 4.42 -6.02 3.50
CA ASN A 790 4.06 -4.73 4.08
C ASN A 790 4.93 -4.46 5.33
N TYR A 791 4.76 -3.32 5.99
CA TYR A 791 5.58 -2.95 7.14
C TYR A 791 5.32 -3.81 8.39
N GLU A 792 4.09 -4.27 8.60
CA GLU A 792 3.76 -5.17 9.71
C GLU A 792 4.43 -6.55 9.55
N ASP A 793 4.48 -7.05 8.32
CA ASP A 793 5.21 -8.26 7.95
C ASP A 793 6.71 -8.12 8.25
N MET A 794 7.30 -6.96 7.94
CA MET A 794 8.68 -6.63 8.31
C MET A 794 8.91 -6.64 9.83
N LEU A 795 7.98 -6.09 10.62
CA LEU A 795 8.06 -6.11 12.09
C LEU A 795 8.00 -7.53 12.64
N SER A 796 7.09 -8.36 12.12
CA SER A 796 6.93 -9.75 12.57
C SER A 796 8.16 -10.63 12.25
N HIS A 797 8.90 -10.31 11.18
CA HIS A 797 10.10 -11.02 10.74
C HIS A 797 11.41 -10.29 11.09
N TYR A 798 11.35 -9.24 11.92
CA TYR A 798 12.54 -8.48 12.33
C TYR A 798 13.63 -9.36 12.96
N GLY A 799 13.25 -10.50 13.53
CA GLY A 799 14.14 -11.49 14.09
C GLY A 799 15.11 -12.16 13.08
N LEU A 800 14.90 -12.01 11.77
CA LEU A 800 15.76 -12.57 10.72
C LEU A 800 17.01 -11.71 10.45
N PHE A 801 16.99 -10.41 10.79
CA PHE A 801 18.08 -9.49 10.48
C PHE A 801 19.30 -9.67 11.40
N PRO A 802 20.53 -9.49 10.90
CA PRO A 802 21.73 -9.82 11.66
C PRO A 802 21.92 -8.87 12.85
N LYS A 803 22.20 -9.42 14.04
CA LYS A 803 22.45 -8.64 15.26
C LYS A 803 23.87 -8.06 15.26
N THR A 804 24.09 -6.96 14.56
CA THR A 804 25.41 -6.35 14.30
C THR A 804 25.31 -4.85 14.00
N SER A 805 26.42 -4.12 14.11
CA SER A 805 26.47 -2.71 13.75
C SER A 805 26.50 -2.49 12.24
N PHE A 806 26.01 -1.33 11.81
CA PHE A 806 26.01 -0.90 10.41
C PHE A 806 27.41 -0.82 9.83
N ASP A 807 28.39 -0.42 10.63
CA ASP A 807 29.80 -0.32 10.23
C ASP A 807 30.35 -1.68 9.74
N TYR A 808 30.14 -2.75 10.52
CA TYR A 808 30.62 -4.09 10.15
C TYR A 808 29.78 -4.74 9.06
N GLU A 809 28.46 -4.53 9.09
CA GLU A 809 27.57 -5.23 8.16
C GLU A 809 27.55 -4.60 6.78
N ILE A 810 27.60 -3.28 6.70
CA ILE A 810 27.43 -2.51 5.48
C ILE A 810 28.72 -1.79 5.09
N VAL A 811 29.26 -0.94 5.97
CA VAL A 811 30.35 -0.02 5.60
C VAL A 811 31.62 -0.77 5.22
N GLU A 812 32.08 -1.74 6.02
CA GLU A 812 33.27 -2.55 5.72
C GLU A 812 33.10 -3.44 4.47
N LYS A 813 31.86 -3.78 4.09
CA LYS A 813 31.56 -4.64 2.93
C LYS A 813 31.27 -3.83 1.66
N ALA A 814 31.04 -2.52 1.77
CA ALA A 814 30.71 -1.65 0.65
C ALA A 814 31.94 -1.41 -0.24
N LYS A 815 31.73 -1.42 -1.56
CA LYS A 815 32.83 -1.32 -2.54
C LYS A 815 33.06 0.10 -3.02
N ARG A 816 32.01 0.91 -3.12
CA ARG A 816 32.07 2.27 -3.67
C ARG A 816 31.69 3.28 -2.59
N ILE A 817 32.65 3.62 -1.75
CA ILE A 817 32.45 4.58 -0.65
C ILE A 817 33.03 5.96 -1.03
N GLY A 818 32.31 7.01 -0.69
CA GLY A 818 32.77 8.41 -0.73
C GLY A 818 32.79 9.02 0.68
N VAL A 819 33.48 10.14 0.85
CA VAL A 819 33.50 10.89 2.12
C VAL A 819 33.47 12.40 1.87
N ILE A 820 32.72 13.10 2.71
CA ILE A 820 32.73 14.56 2.83
C ILE A 820 33.40 14.92 4.16
N SER A 821 34.37 15.83 4.13
CA SER A 821 35.09 16.25 5.34
C SER A 821 34.36 17.36 6.09
N TYR A 822 34.46 17.32 7.42
CA TYR A 822 34.01 18.36 8.35
C TYR A 822 35.11 18.70 9.35
N SER A 823 35.39 19.99 9.51
CA SER A 823 36.50 20.54 10.31
C SER A 823 36.03 21.43 11.47
N GLY A 824 34.76 21.32 11.88
CA GLY A 824 34.19 22.10 12.99
C GLY A 824 34.21 21.33 14.32
N THR A 825 33.41 21.78 15.30
CA THR A 825 33.36 21.13 16.61
C THR A 825 32.51 19.89 16.58
N TRP A 826 33.07 18.73 16.93
CA TRP A 826 32.35 17.47 17.06
C TRP A 826 32.85 16.66 18.26
N LYS A 827 31.92 16.17 19.07
CA LYS A 827 32.17 15.27 20.20
C LYS A 827 31.07 14.21 20.31
N ASP A 828 31.45 12.97 20.59
CA ASP A 828 30.52 11.90 21.00
C ASP A 828 30.28 11.98 22.51
N LEU A 829 29.06 12.35 22.93
CA LEU A 829 28.69 12.41 24.34
C LEU A 829 28.35 11.01 24.85
N GLY A 830 29.39 10.20 25.04
CA GLY A 830 29.30 8.79 25.43
C GLY A 830 29.82 8.45 26.81
N THR A 831 30.62 9.32 27.44
CA THR A 831 31.32 9.08 28.70
C THR A 831 31.32 10.33 29.59
N TRP A 832 31.59 10.17 30.89
CA TRP A 832 31.55 11.30 31.83
C TRP A 832 32.61 12.36 31.52
N ASN A 833 33.82 11.99 31.08
CA ASN A 833 34.83 12.96 30.68
C ASN A 833 34.32 13.92 29.59
N THR A 834 33.82 13.37 28.48
CA THR A 834 33.27 14.15 27.35
C THR A 834 32.02 14.95 27.72
N LEU A 835 31.17 14.41 28.61
CA LEU A 835 29.95 15.11 29.01
C LEU A 835 30.26 16.30 29.92
N THR A 836 31.17 16.13 30.89
CA THR A 836 31.52 17.18 31.84
C THR A 836 32.21 18.38 31.21
N ASP A 837 32.88 18.19 30.06
CA ASP A 837 33.47 19.31 29.31
C ASP A 837 32.41 20.29 28.78
N GLU A 838 31.18 19.82 28.53
CA GLU A 838 30.07 20.60 27.99
C GLU A 838 29.01 20.97 29.05
N MET A 839 29.25 20.60 30.31
CA MET A 839 28.38 20.99 31.42
C MET A 839 28.71 22.41 31.87
N ASP A 840 27.76 23.34 31.73
CA ASP A 840 27.95 24.73 32.16
C ASP A 840 28.12 24.90 33.68
N ALA A 841 27.65 23.94 34.48
CA ALA A 841 27.71 24.00 35.93
C ALA A 841 28.42 22.77 36.50
N ALA A 842 29.45 23.01 37.33
CA ALA A 842 30.17 21.96 38.04
C ALA A 842 29.33 21.29 39.15
N VAL A 843 28.21 21.89 39.55
CA VAL A 843 27.28 21.34 40.54
C VAL A 843 25.84 21.47 40.04
N SER A 844 25.12 20.35 40.05
CA SER A 844 23.68 20.26 39.77
C SER A 844 22.98 19.56 40.93
N GLY A 845 21.96 20.19 41.50
CA GLY A 845 21.26 19.70 42.70
C GLY A 845 21.86 20.20 44.02
N GLU A 846 21.34 19.70 45.14
CA GLU A 846 21.75 20.14 46.47
C GLU A 846 23.10 19.52 46.89
N ALA A 847 24.20 20.25 46.67
CA ALA A 847 25.52 19.84 47.11
C ALA A 847 26.40 21.05 47.53
N SER A 848 27.20 20.86 48.57
CA SER A 848 28.24 21.80 49.01
C SER A 848 29.62 21.27 48.66
N VAL A 849 30.37 21.99 47.84
CA VAL A 849 31.72 21.61 47.40
C VAL A 849 32.75 22.55 47.99
N ASP A 850 33.78 22.00 48.64
CA ASP A 850 34.94 22.79 49.08
C ASP A 850 35.91 23.00 47.92
N TRP A 851 35.72 24.10 47.19
CA TRP A 851 36.55 24.50 46.06
C TRP A 851 38.00 24.86 46.44
N ASN A 852 38.34 24.96 47.73
CA ASN A 852 39.75 25.13 48.13
C ASN A 852 40.54 23.82 48.06
N THR A 853 39.85 22.68 48.14
CA THR A 853 40.45 21.34 48.15
C THR A 853 40.05 20.51 46.94
N CYS A 854 39.02 20.92 46.20
CA CYS A 854 38.56 20.25 44.99
C CYS A 854 39.00 20.96 43.71
N ASN A 855 39.44 20.19 42.70
CA ASN A 855 39.81 20.71 41.39
C ASN A 855 39.21 19.86 40.26
N ASN A 856 38.59 20.49 39.25
CA ASN A 856 37.94 19.79 38.12
C ASN A 856 36.94 18.69 38.56
N VAL A 857 36.13 18.97 39.58
CA VAL A 857 35.12 18.04 40.11
C VAL A 857 33.73 18.42 39.61
N HIS A 858 32.96 17.43 39.14
CA HIS A 858 31.57 17.61 38.75
C HIS A 858 30.65 16.82 39.68
N VAL A 859 29.60 17.46 40.18
CA VAL A 859 28.65 16.87 41.15
C VAL A 859 27.23 16.96 40.61
N ILE A 860 26.54 15.83 40.57
CA ILE A 860 25.12 15.75 40.20
C ILE A 860 24.38 15.03 41.31
N ASN A 861 23.43 15.71 41.94
CA ASN A 861 22.60 15.14 43.01
C ASN A 861 21.11 15.29 42.66
N GLU A 862 20.49 14.20 42.21
CA GLU A 862 19.04 14.12 41.98
C GLU A 862 18.29 13.51 43.18
N THR A 863 18.98 13.25 44.30
CA THR A 863 18.36 12.76 45.52
C THR A 863 17.83 13.91 46.38
N SER A 864 16.96 13.60 47.35
CA SER A 864 16.52 14.57 48.36
C SER A 864 17.51 14.71 49.53
N LEU A 865 18.69 14.09 49.46
CA LEU A 865 19.68 14.08 50.54
C LEU A 865 20.75 15.14 50.25
N PRO A 866 21.14 15.97 51.24
CA PRO A 866 22.21 16.94 51.04
C PRO A 866 23.57 16.23 50.89
N MET A 867 24.40 16.71 49.97
CA MET A 867 25.72 16.14 49.67
C MET A 867 26.86 17.13 50.00
N VAL A 868 27.97 16.64 50.55
CA VAL A 868 29.17 17.45 50.83
C VAL A 868 30.40 16.80 50.22
N ILE A 869 31.16 17.56 49.41
CA ILE A 869 32.34 17.09 48.67
C ILE A 869 33.57 17.92 49.03
N ALA A 870 34.67 17.24 49.36
CA ALA A 870 35.95 17.86 49.68
C ALA A 870 37.12 16.94 49.25
N GLY A 871 38.25 17.53 48.86
CA GLY A 871 39.51 16.81 48.57
C GLY A 871 39.57 15.95 47.30
N LEU A 872 38.62 16.09 46.36
CA LEU A 872 38.62 15.32 45.10
C LEU A 872 39.27 16.11 43.96
N SER A 873 39.89 15.40 43.02
CA SER A 873 40.43 16.01 41.79
C SER A 873 40.07 15.18 40.56
N ASP A 874 39.79 15.82 39.43
CA ASP A 874 39.47 15.19 38.15
C ASP A 874 38.41 14.07 38.26
N SER A 875 37.37 14.32 39.06
CA SER A 875 36.40 13.32 39.48
C SER A 875 34.96 13.73 39.18
N VAL A 876 34.09 12.75 39.06
CA VAL A 876 32.64 12.92 38.95
C VAL A 876 31.96 12.22 40.12
N VAL A 877 31.00 12.91 40.75
CA VAL A 877 30.17 12.39 41.84
C VAL A 877 28.71 12.53 41.43
N VAL A 878 28.02 11.41 41.28
CA VAL A 878 26.65 11.38 40.75
C VAL A 878 25.79 10.55 41.68
N ALA A 879 24.75 11.14 42.25
CA ALA A 879 23.77 10.45 43.08
C ALA A 879 22.37 10.59 42.47
N THR A 880 21.74 9.47 42.19
CA THR A 880 20.33 9.38 41.80
C THR A 880 19.63 8.34 42.66
N GLN A 881 18.32 8.12 42.45
CA GLN A 881 17.61 7.03 43.11
C GLN A 881 18.10 5.64 42.65
N ASP A 882 18.71 5.54 41.47
CA ASP A 882 19.26 4.28 40.93
C ASP A 882 20.61 3.91 41.55
N GLY A 883 21.33 4.86 42.15
CA GLY A 883 22.60 4.60 42.80
C GLY A 883 23.49 5.83 42.95
N ILE A 884 24.71 5.60 43.44
CA ILE A 884 25.74 6.62 43.63
C ILE A 884 27.02 6.16 42.91
N LEU A 885 27.54 7.01 42.03
CA LEU A 885 28.85 6.84 41.38
C LEU A 885 29.82 7.89 41.89
N VAL A 886 31.02 7.43 42.26
CA VAL A 886 32.19 8.27 42.51
C VAL A 886 33.32 7.70 41.67
N SER A 887 33.81 8.45 40.69
CA SER A 887 34.84 7.97 39.76
C SER A 887 35.75 9.11 39.31
N GLY A 888 37.01 8.78 39.02
CA GLY A 888 37.82 9.64 38.16
C GLY A 888 37.16 9.78 36.78
N LYS A 889 37.28 10.96 36.15
CA LYS A 889 36.63 11.25 34.86
C LYS A 889 37.10 10.30 33.75
N GLU A 890 38.39 10.00 33.65
CA GLU A 890 38.93 9.07 32.64
C GLU A 890 38.55 7.60 32.93
N GLU A 891 38.72 7.16 34.18
CA GLU A 891 38.39 5.80 34.62
C GLU A 891 36.89 5.46 34.44
N SER A 892 36.03 6.49 34.41
CA SER A 892 34.59 6.33 34.18
C SER A 892 34.27 5.64 32.86
N ALA A 893 35.16 5.65 31.87
CA ALA A 893 34.97 4.97 30.59
C ALA A 893 34.99 3.43 30.71
N HIS A 894 35.57 2.89 31.79
CA HIS A 894 35.82 1.45 31.99
C HIS A 894 34.93 0.81 33.08
N ILE A 895 33.93 1.52 33.61
CA ILE A 895 33.13 1.08 34.77
C ILE A 895 32.05 0.04 34.47
N LYS A 896 31.89 -0.40 33.22
CA LYS A 896 30.73 -1.20 32.77
C LYS A 896 30.52 -2.48 33.60
N GLU A 897 31.58 -3.23 33.85
CA GLU A 897 31.51 -4.47 34.64
C GLU A 897 31.12 -4.22 36.09
N LEU A 898 31.67 -3.16 36.70
CA LEU A 898 31.34 -2.73 38.06
C LEU A 898 29.89 -2.27 38.17
N VAL A 899 29.41 -1.48 37.21
CA VAL A 899 28.02 -1.05 37.13
C VAL A 899 27.09 -2.24 36.97
N SER A 900 27.41 -3.21 36.11
CA SER A 900 26.60 -4.44 35.97
C SER A 900 26.48 -5.25 37.26
N SER A 901 27.47 -5.17 38.15
CA SER A 901 27.43 -5.84 39.47
C SER A 901 26.65 -5.05 40.54
N ALA A 902 26.53 -3.73 40.39
CA ALA A 902 25.95 -2.84 41.40
C ALA A 902 24.55 -2.31 41.03
N ALA A 903 24.25 -2.19 39.75
CA ALA A 903 22.97 -1.70 39.25
C ALA A 903 21.86 -2.72 39.45
N ARG A 904 20.65 -2.23 39.74
CA ARG A 904 19.44 -3.05 39.80
C ARG A 904 18.96 -3.38 38.38
N ASP A 905 18.25 -4.50 38.24
CA ASP A 905 17.66 -4.93 36.97
C ASP A 905 16.56 -3.98 36.46
N CYS A 906 15.95 -3.19 37.36
CA CYS A 906 14.88 -2.25 37.06
C CYS A 906 15.20 -0.83 37.57
N PRO A 907 14.81 0.22 36.82
CA PRO A 907 14.98 1.59 37.28
C PRO A 907 14.10 1.88 38.50
N MET A 908 14.63 2.66 39.43
CA MET A 908 13.95 3.10 40.65
C MET A 908 12.93 4.20 40.37
N VAL A 909 13.04 4.87 39.23
CA VAL A 909 12.13 5.92 38.76
C VAL A 909 11.92 5.80 37.26
N GLU A 910 10.68 5.90 36.83
CA GLU A 910 10.34 6.03 35.42
C GLU A 910 9.23 7.06 35.22
N SER A 911 9.31 7.86 34.17
CA SER A 911 8.30 8.87 33.82
C SER A 911 7.82 8.63 32.39
N SER A 912 6.52 8.71 32.19
CA SER A 912 5.82 8.50 30.91
C SER A 912 4.83 9.65 30.67
N SER A 913 4.16 9.63 29.53
CA SER A 913 3.09 10.55 29.16
C SER A 913 1.99 10.58 30.25
N TRP A 914 1.53 9.41 30.68
CA TRP A 914 0.47 9.23 31.67
C TRP A 914 0.84 9.70 33.09
N GLY A 915 2.13 9.84 33.40
CA GLY A 915 2.58 10.13 34.76
C GLY A 915 3.97 9.63 35.11
N ARG A 916 4.16 9.14 36.34
CA ARG A 916 5.45 8.67 36.86
C ARG A 916 5.25 7.55 37.85
N TYR A 917 6.18 6.60 37.92
CA TYR A 917 6.30 5.73 39.08
C TYR A 917 7.70 5.80 39.71
N SER A 918 7.78 5.46 40.99
CA SER A 918 9.03 5.32 41.73
C SER A 918 8.98 4.11 42.67
N VAL A 919 9.99 3.26 42.64
CA VAL A 919 10.18 2.16 43.59
C VAL A 919 10.62 2.77 44.92
N LEU A 920 9.80 2.61 45.96
CA LEU A 920 10.09 3.07 47.32
C LEU A 920 10.99 2.08 48.05
N ASP A 921 10.73 0.78 47.88
CA ASP A 921 11.52 -0.30 48.49
C ASP A 921 11.40 -1.58 47.66
N SER A 922 12.41 -2.44 47.75
CA SER A 922 12.42 -3.74 47.07
C SER A 922 13.15 -4.76 47.94
N HIS A 923 12.54 -5.93 48.17
CA HIS A 923 13.12 -6.98 49.00
C HIS A 923 13.06 -8.33 48.28
N GLN A 924 14.15 -9.09 48.37
CA GLN A 924 14.24 -10.44 47.83
C GLN A 924 14.41 -11.43 48.99
N SER A 925 13.46 -12.35 49.15
CA SER A 925 13.60 -13.45 50.11
C SER A 925 14.38 -14.59 49.45
N ALA A 926 15.15 -15.36 50.22
CA ALA A 926 16.09 -16.40 49.76
C ALA A 926 15.44 -17.49 48.87
N GLY A 927 15.22 -17.17 47.59
CA GLY A 927 14.74 -18.07 46.54
C GLY A 927 13.22 -18.28 46.45
N GLN A 928 12.37 -17.52 47.17
CA GLN A 928 10.92 -17.79 47.20
C GLN A 928 10.04 -16.67 46.62
N SER A 929 10.36 -15.39 46.85
CA SER A 929 9.57 -14.28 46.31
C SER A 929 10.37 -12.97 46.22
N LYS A 930 10.02 -12.13 45.25
CA LYS A 930 10.51 -10.76 45.09
C LYS A 930 9.36 -9.79 45.37
N GLY A 931 9.50 -8.95 46.38
CA GLY A 931 8.52 -7.92 46.74
C GLY A 931 9.01 -6.52 46.35
N GLU A 932 8.15 -5.71 45.74
CA GLU A 932 8.43 -4.33 45.36
C GLU A 932 7.30 -3.42 45.88
N ILE A 933 7.68 -2.28 46.47
CA ILE A 933 6.74 -1.21 46.85
C ILE A 933 7.00 -0.05 45.90
N LYS A 934 5.96 0.39 45.20
CA LYS A 934 5.99 1.45 44.18
C LYS A 934 5.03 2.56 44.59
N ARG A 935 5.39 3.80 44.29
CA ARG A 935 4.47 4.93 44.24
C ARG A 935 4.19 5.24 42.78
N ILE A 936 2.93 5.32 42.39
CA ILE A 936 2.48 5.57 41.02
C ILE A 936 1.66 6.85 41.05
N GLN A 937 2.04 7.82 40.22
CA GLN A 937 1.37 9.10 40.09
C GLN A 937 0.83 9.21 38.67
N VAL A 938 -0.48 9.23 38.51
CA VAL A 938 -1.18 9.32 37.22
C VAL A 938 -1.73 10.73 37.08
N LYS A 939 -1.49 11.38 35.94
CA LYS A 939 -2.01 12.73 35.69
C LYS A 939 -3.51 12.69 35.41
N GLN A 940 -4.18 13.79 35.70
CA GLN A 940 -5.58 13.98 35.30
C GLN A 940 -5.82 13.63 33.82
N SER A 941 -6.90 12.87 33.57
CA SER A 941 -7.36 12.44 32.24
C SER A 941 -6.45 11.44 31.52
N GLU A 942 -5.42 10.94 32.18
CA GLU A 942 -4.55 9.88 31.67
C GLU A 942 -4.98 8.51 32.21
N SER A 943 -4.47 7.46 31.55
CA SER A 943 -4.74 6.08 31.96
C SER A 943 -3.52 5.18 31.87
N ILE A 944 -3.51 4.11 32.67
CA ILE A 944 -2.46 3.08 32.68
C ILE A 944 -3.12 1.73 32.43
N ASP A 945 -2.67 1.04 31.39
CA ASP A 945 -3.03 -0.35 31.13
C ASP A 945 -2.00 -1.29 31.78
N CYS A 946 -2.44 -2.03 32.80
CA CYS A 946 -1.62 -3.03 33.47
C CYS A 946 -1.92 -4.41 32.86
N ALA A 947 -0.99 -4.89 32.03
CA ALA A 947 -1.06 -6.21 31.42
C ALA A 947 -1.10 -7.34 32.46
N SER A 948 -1.68 -8.48 32.10
CA SER A 948 -1.71 -9.67 32.95
C SER A 948 -0.29 -10.15 33.28
N LEU A 949 0.09 -10.06 34.55
CA LEU A 949 1.38 -10.54 35.06
C LEU A 949 1.17 -11.87 35.78
N THR A 950 1.59 -12.97 35.15
CA THR A 950 1.58 -14.31 35.77
C THR A 950 2.39 -14.35 37.07
N ASN A 951 1.81 -14.94 38.13
CA ASN A 951 2.42 -15.13 39.45
C ASN A 951 2.81 -13.84 40.20
N VAL A 952 2.11 -12.72 39.94
CA VAL A 952 2.26 -11.47 40.69
C VAL A 952 1.00 -11.20 41.51
N TYR A 953 1.18 -10.95 42.80
CA TYR A 953 0.17 -10.40 43.70
C TYR A 953 0.34 -8.89 43.79
N SER A 954 -0.71 -8.12 43.54
CA SER A 954 -0.63 -6.65 43.59
C SER A 954 -1.67 -6.07 44.53
N CYS A 955 -1.26 -5.19 45.44
CA CYS A 955 -2.13 -4.41 46.31
C CYS A 955 -1.94 -2.93 46.00
N LEU A 956 -2.98 -2.25 45.53
CA LEU A 956 -2.98 -0.81 45.29
C LEU A 956 -3.70 -0.09 46.43
N VAL A 957 -3.13 1.01 46.89
CA VAL A 957 -3.71 1.91 47.88
C VAL A 957 -3.71 3.32 47.32
N VAL A 958 -4.88 3.95 47.27
CA VAL A 958 -5.00 5.35 46.84
C VAL A 958 -4.57 6.25 47.99
N ALA A 959 -3.45 6.93 47.82
CA ALA A 959 -2.94 7.91 48.76
C ALA A 959 -3.64 9.26 48.61
N ASP A 960 -3.90 9.69 47.37
CA ASP A 960 -4.57 10.96 47.05
C ASP A 960 -5.22 10.91 45.64
N GLY A 961 -6.16 11.81 45.36
CA GLY A 961 -6.82 11.94 44.04
C GLY A 961 -8.05 11.06 43.81
N ALA A 962 -8.64 11.16 42.61
CA ALA A 962 -9.84 10.43 42.20
C ALA A 962 -9.70 9.80 40.79
N GLY A 963 -10.28 8.61 40.61
CA GLY A 963 -10.18 7.84 39.38
C GLY A 963 -11.15 6.66 39.35
N TYR A 964 -11.01 5.80 38.34
CA TYR A 964 -11.69 4.51 38.26
C TYR A 964 -10.71 3.40 37.85
N LEU A 965 -10.86 2.23 38.43
CA LEU A 965 -10.18 1.00 38.05
C LEU A 965 -11.13 0.15 37.21
N GLU A 966 -10.81 -0.05 35.94
CA GLU A 966 -11.57 -0.89 35.00
C GLU A 966 -10.95 -2.29 34.94
N THR A 967 -11.79 -3.31 35.09
CA THR A 967 -11.43 -4.73 35.01
C THR A 967 -12.41 -5.43 34.06
N ASP A 968 -12.07 -6.61 33.56
CA ASP A 968 -12.87 -7.37 32.57
C ASP A 968 -14.37 -7.52 32.92
N ASN A 969 -14.76 -7.36 34.19
CA ASN A 969 -16.13 -7.52 34.64
C ASN A 969 -16.74 -6.33 35.39
N ARG A 970 -15.97 -5.30 35.80
CA ARG A 970 -16.44 -4.18 36.67
C ARG A 970 -15.54 -2.94 36.60
N GLU A 971 -16.14 -1.79 36.85
CA GLU A 971 -15.48 -0.52 37.13
C GLU A 971 -15.57 -0.18 38.62
N ILE A 972 -14.46 0.25 39.23
CA ILE A 972 -14.35 0.51 40.67
C ILE A 972 -13.86 1.94 40.88
N GLU A 973 -14.60 2.74 41.63
CA GLU A 973 -14.21 4.11 41.97
C GLU A 973 -12.99 4.14 42.91
N LEU A 974 -12.01 4.96 42.56
CA LEU A 974 -10.78 5.22 43.30
C LEU A 974 -10.89 6.58 43.97
N HIS A 975 -10.70 6.61 45.30
CA HIS A 975 -10.61 7.82 46.11
C HIS A 975 -9.66 7.56 47.30
N PRO A 976 -9.18 8.59 48.02
CA PRO A 976 -8.16 8.40 49.05
C PRO A 976 -8.63 7.41 50.13
N GLY A 977 -7.75 6.48 50.50
CA GLY A 977 -8.01 5.41 51.45
C GLY A 977 -8.64 4.13 50.86
N VAL A 978 -9.05 4.14 49.58
CA VAL A 978 -9.43 2.90 48.88
C VAL A 978 -8.20 2.04 48.70
N SER A 979 -8.35 0.74 48.98
CA SER A 979 -7.34 -0.26 48.63
C SER A 979 -7.98 -1.37 47.83
N PHE A 980 -7.23 -1.89 46.88
CA PHE A 980 -7.65 -2.97 46.01
C PHE A 980 -6.57 -4.03 45.95
N VAL A 981 -6.96 -5.29 46.12
CA VAL A 981 -6.05 -6.43 46.06
C VAL A 981 -6.39 -7.25 44.82
N TYR A 982 -5.39 -7.51 43.99
CA TYR A 982 -5.47 -8.30 42.79
C TYR A 982 -4.80 -9.66 43.00
N ASP A 983 -5.52 -10.72 42.64
CA ASP A 983 -5.09 -12.12 42.79
C ASP A 983 -5.16 -12.78 41.40
N HIS A 984 -3.98 -13.08 40.82
CA HIS A 984 -3.70 -13.83 39.58
C HIS A 984 -4.47 -13.53 38.27
N ASP A 985 -3.71 -13.44 37.16
CA ASP A 985 -4.13 -13.67 35.77
C ASP A 985 -5.27 -12.82 35.16
N ALA A 986 -5.39 -11.55 35.52
CA ALA A 986 -6.29 -10.64 34.79
C ALA A 986 -5.75 -9.22 34.69
N SER A 987 -6.08 -8.54 33.59
CA SER A 987 -5.66 -7.17 33.28
C SER A 987 -6.57 -6.16 33.95
N TYR A 988 -6.00 -5.01 34.31
CA TYR A 988 -6.78 -3.87 34.80
C TYR A 988 -6.25 -2.56 34.25
N LYS A 989 -7.15 -1.59 34.11
CA LYS A 989 -6.84 -0.25 33.65
C LYS A 989 -7.14 0.77 34.74
N ILE A 990 -6.20 1.67 35.02
CA ILE A 990 -6.39 2.77 35.95
C ILE A 990 -6.67 4.03 35.14
N ASN A 991 -7.83 4.65 35.35
CA ASN A 991 -8.23 5.90 34.70
C ASN A 991 -8.28 7.02 35.74
N ALA A 992 -7.54 8.11 35.52
CA ALA A 992 -7.45 9.22 36.45
C ALA A 992 -8.43 10.34 36.08
N ILE A 993 -9.30 10.74 37.01
CA ILE A 993 -10.23 11.89 36.84
C ILE A 993 -9.54 13.17 37.30
N SER A 994 -8.72 13.08 38.35
CA SER A 994 -7.79 14.09 38.82
C SER A 994 -6.39 13.47 38.90
N ASP A 995 -5.36 14.28 39.21
CA ASP A 995 -4.06 13.72 39.57
C ASP A 995 -4.24 12.68 40.69
N LEU A 996 -3.79 11.46 40.44
CA LEU A 996 -4.04 10.28 41.26
C LEU A 996 -2.70 9.76 41.78
N ASP A 997 -2.58 9.59 43.09
CA ASP A 997 -1.38 9.10 43.76
C ASP A 997 -1.68 7.77 44.44
N LEU A 998 -0.94 6.73 44.03
CA LEU A 998 -1.15 5.35 44.41
C LEU A 998 0.12 4.78 45.03
N VAL A 999 -0.04 3.93 46.03
CA VAL A 999 1.03 3.05 46.51
C VAL A 999 0.68 1.62 46.11
N CYS A 1000 1.52 1.00 45.30
CA CYS A 1000 1.36 -0.37 44.84
C CYS A 1000 2.39 -1.26 45.54
N VAL A 1001 1.94 -2.37 46.11
CA VAL A 1001 2.79 -3.43 46.65
C VAL A 1001 2.65 -4.65 45.77
N GLU A 1002 3.72 -5.05 45.09
CA GLU A 1002 3.76 -6.21 44.21
C GLU A 1002 4.62 -7.32 44.81
N ILE A 1003 4.13 -8.55 44.81
CA ILE A 1003 4.86 -9.73 45.27
C ILE A 1003 4.86 -10.75 44.14
N LYS A 1004 6.02 -10.92 43.51
CA LYS A 1004 6.24 -11.94 42.48
C LYS A 1004 6.70 -13.23 43.16
N GLN A 1005 5.92 -14.30 42.98
CA GLN A 1005 6.31 -15.64 43.43
C GLN A 1005 7.17 -16.30 42.35
N THR A 1006 8.29 -16.90 42.77
CA THR A 1006 9.16 -17.66 41.87
C THR A 1006 8.59 -19.08 41.78
N VAL A 1007 8.26 -19.55 40.58
CA VAL A 1007 7.86 -20.96 40.35
C VAL A 1007 9.10 -21.83 40.28
#